data_AF-A0A9P6LKS0-F1
#
_entry.id   AF-A0A9P6LKS0-F1
#
_cell.length_a   1.000
_cell.length_b   1.000
_cell.length_c   1.000
_cell.angle_alpha   90.00
_cell.angle_beta   90.00
_cell.angle_gamma   90.00
#
_symmetry.space_group_name_H-M   'P 1'
#
loop_
_entity.id
_entity.type
_entity.pdbx_description
1 polymer ?
#
loop_
_entity_poly.entity_id
_entity_poly.type
_entity_poly.pdbx_seq_one_letter_code
_entity_poly.pdbx_strand_id
1 'polypeptide(L)'
;MRVASVLVSALALAGTGVAKISKRAVDDDARPSNDTAVAPKKFIVELEQGADKDALVKEIEAKAGSKVLKVFDSSIFSGIAVESDSENTDSLEALLPVVKAWHSTRIQLAPVVTGDSFSDDAAALNYSIHWMTGVDKLHEQGIFGKGVKVGIVDTGTEYTHPALGGCFGANCKVAGGYDFVGDETNWPFPGEERQPDEDPMDQAGHGTHVAGIIAGKSVEFTGVAPEATIYSYKVFGPNEGTGEEVLIEAFLRAFSDGVDIITASVGSTGGWSQNAWALVADRIVQQGVVVTIAAGNSGDVGPFFASSGASGKDVLAIGSADASIVSARQFAGTFNLDGQSNRTILGYRPAEELFPAEIVGWPIVPVTLNISVENDACEPLAEGINFNNTIPLVRFDEGCEDWQRQRWVQERGARFMLFYLTDRPVLGSSGRGWAQSDWGLLSKDAGEAIVKTYIAGGNVTADFSLDQNSNYVAMYNSGGGKPSVFTSWGGTFDLELKPDVTAPGGRIFAPFVGHRYRDLSGTSMACPYVAGVAALYISAHGGRSVHGAGFAKALHARITASGRAIPWSDGSTKDFGFWAPPIQVGSGLIDAAAVLNSTSQLSGEIKFALNDTHHFSRYHQVDITNTGATELEYRFQVQSAAGFESYWTPEAASNPDLIAIPRIKDFPEIVPFKIDAVVGLPSGTFKVGPGETKTAKFTFDIPQGLNSSRLPVWSGKVLISASNGDVLSVPYFGVGGSIKHDIVDMFYTSMGYPKIASGVNRTLITEKSSFNFDLSLAAQDFVRLQVALTWGTRELRWDIFEPSYEEREWVYPPVVGSNKYIGSVASFDVYNSPNYPVFDPATDSVNNTFSYPLQYQPRDSPYESWWLGKLADGSQIKPGKYKMRIAALVPFGNPKASDNWEIYQTPVIEVLPLPAGNTTATSTSPYANDHHSAVLATGAAPDPLDLSEDWLQSLRLMHHYSTVTCNELPHDACTEELWKTAIPEMACSHKFLMHGLLAVAALHYAHSHPSERRKWDIISVHHQNLALRFFATRLNDIDTTNCEAYFFLATLIFIVSVYSVAHAETLGRPVGLGDVAQSFRFLHGVKGILDFQPLEQWRQRGGPLDVLLRTPQISPGMNTASPFQKRLDAITALAREVPASFHDVINEQTVCVLALESLRRSHQIVTTDGEKPGSVWGWCVTLPVLFIEMVGNGHPTALVILAHFAALLRMCEHDDWACGGWSKGVMLMVDDVIDDEWRPWIEWPKKSLLEKIDVDKMDM
;
A
#
# COMPACT_ATOMS: atom_id res chain seq x y z
N MET A 1 25.22 23.40 22.70
CA MET A 1 24.66 23.05 21.39
C MET A 1 23.44 22.16 21.56
N ARG A 2 22.23 22.73 21.63
CA ARG A 2 20.99 21.96 21.89
C ARG A 2 20.31 21.42 20.62
N VAL A 3 20.96 21.57 19.47
CA VAL A 3 20.40 21.30 18.13
C VAL A 3 20.40 19.81 17.78
N ALA A 4 21.49 19.10 18.11
CA ALA A 4 21.73 17.74 17.65
C ALA A 4 20.81 16.70 18.31
N SER A 5 20.67 16.75 19.65
CA SER A 5 19.80 15.82 20.38
C SER A 5 18.30 16.02 20.08
N VAL A 6 17.90 17.22 19.63
CA VAL A 6 16.48 17.58 19.47
C VAL A 6 16.00 17.52 18.03
N LEU A 7 16.90 17.57 17.03
CA LEU A 7 16.53 17.23 15.64
C LEU A 7 15.86 15.85 15.55
N VAL A 8 16.34 14.89 16.36
CA VAL A 8 15.81 13.53 16.44
C VAL A 8 14.47 13.48 17.17
N SER A 9 14.32 14.26 18.25
CA SER A 9 13.03 14.43 18.93
C SER A 9 11.99 15.14 18.07
N ALA A 10 12.41 16.05 17.19
CA ALA A 10 11.53 16.70 16.22
C ALA A 10 11.14 15.77 15.07
N LEU A 11 12.03 14.88 14.62
CA LEU A 11 11.71 13.79 13.70
C LEU A 11 10.66 12.84 14.32
N ALA A 12 10.79 12.48 15.60
CA ALA A 12 9.80 11.69 16.33
C ALA A 12 8.45 12.42 16.54
N LEU A 13 8.47 13.74 16.76
CA LEU A 13 7.26 14.57 16.86
C LEU A 13 6.58 14.82 15.51
N ALA A 14 7.33 14.87 14.41
CA ALA A 14 6.78 14.97 13.06
C ALA A 14 5.91 13.75 12.72
N GLY A 15 6.35 12.54 13.11
CA GLY A 15 5.59 11.30 12.95
C GLY A 15 4.31 11.20 13.79
N THR A 16 4.11 12.06 14.79
CA THR A 16 2.92 12.04 15.67
C THR A 16 1.99 13.25 15.48
N GLY A 17 2.44 14.31 14.80
CA GLY A 17 1.74 15.59 14.70
C GLY A 17 0.63 15.70 13.64
N VAL A 18 0.42 14.72 12.77
CA VAL A 18 -0.62 14.74 11.72
C VAL A 18 -1.92 14.04 12.17
N ALA A 19 -1.86 13.21 13.21
CA ALA A 19 -2.85 12.19 13.54
C ALA A 19 -4.20 12.65 14.13
N LYS A 20 -4.58 13.94 14.12
CA LYS A 20 -5.85 14.43 14.73
C LYS A 20 -6.78 15.31 13.89
N ILE A 21 -6.56 15.42 12.57
CA ILE A 21 -7.64 15.79 11.63
C ILE A 21 -7.65 14.82 10.43
N SER A 22 -7.68 13.52 10.73
CA SER A 22 -8.21 12.51 9.82
C SER A 22 -8.75 11.33 10.62
N LYS A 23 -9.97 10.87 10.31
CA LYS A 23 -10.43 9.56 10.79
C LYS A 23 -9.83 8.50 9.87
N ARG A 24 -8.84 7.76 10.39
CA ARG A 24 -8.10 6.67 9.73
C ARG A 24 -7.29 7.13 8.51
N ALA A 25 -6.03 7.51 8.78
CA ALA A 25 -4.97 7.16 7.85
C ALA A 25 -4.81 5.63 7.87
N VAL A 26 -5.18 4.97 6.78
CA VAL A 26 -4.33 3.92 6.21
C VAL A 26 -3.02 4.62 5.81
N ASP A 27 -1.87 3.94 5.82
CA ASP A 27 -0.60 4.55 5.41
C ASP A 27 -0.79 5.34 4.10
N ASP A 28 -0.45 6.64 4.10
CA ASP A 28 -0.53 7.46 2.87
C ASP A 28 0.53 7.04 1.84
N ASP A 29 1.54 6.26 2.26
CA ASP A 29 2.49 5.52 1.40
C ASP A 29 1.92 4.15 0.94
N ALA A 30 0.72 3.76 1.37
CA ALA A 30 0.00 2.55 0.97
C ALA A 30 -1.32 2.81 0.22
N ARG A 31 -1.39 3.90 -0.54
CA ARG A 31 -1.97 3.75 -1.90
C ARG A 31 -1.08 2.74 -2.62
N PRO A 32 -1.64 1.77 -3.36
CA PRO A 32 -0.85 0.68 -3.90
C PRO A 32 0.33 1.24 -4.71
N SER A 33 1.52 0.67 -4.50
CA SER A 33 2.53 0.64 -5.55
C SER A 33 1.83 0.24 -6.85
N ASN A 34 2.21 0.82 -7.98
CA ASN A 34 1.52 0.54 -9.25
C ASN A 34 1.73 -0.94 -9.68
N ASP A 35 0.95 -1.84 -9.09
CA ASP A 35 0.94 -3.31 -9.26
C ASP A 35 0.32 -3.75 -10.60
N THR A 36 0.31 -2.79 -11.52
CA THR A 36 -0.13 -2.89 -12.91
C THR A 36 1.00 -2.56 -13.88
N ALA A 37 2.22 -2.35 -13.34
CA ALA A 37 3.44 -2.20 -14.12
C ALA A 37 3.59 -3.36 -15.11
N VAL A 38 3.61 -3.01 -16.39
CA VAL A 38 3.92 -3.94 -17.48
C VAL A 38 5.34 -4.45 -17.28
N ALA A 39 5.51 -5.78 -17.28
CA ALA A 39 6.83 -6.37 -17.24
C ALA A 39 7.57 -5.99 -18.54
N PRO A 40 8.72 -5.28 -18.47
CA PRO A 40 9.38 -4.75 -19.65
C PRO A 40 9.60 -5.82 -20.71
N LYS A 41 9.30 -5.49 -21.97
CA LYS A 41 9.48 -6.36 -23.15
C LYS A 41 8.72 -7.68 -23.17
N LYS A 42 7.94 -8.03 -22.14
CA LYS A 42 7.31 -9.35 -22.03
C LYS A 42 5.90 -9.36 -22.60
N PHE A 43 5.65 -10.34 -23.46
CA PHE A 43 4.39 -10.56 -24.14
C PHE A 43 3.90 -12.00 -23.93
N ILE A 44 2.59 -12.16 -23.81
CA ILE A 44 1.90 -13.44 -23.90
C ILE A 44 1.21 -13.45 -25.27
N VAL A 45 1.43 -14.50 -26.06
CA VAL A 45 0.93 -14.60 -27.44
C VAL A 45 0.14 -15.89 -27.60
N GLU A 46 -1.14 -15.78 -27.95
CA GLU A 46 -2.00 -16.91 -28.30
C GLU A 46 -1.93 -17.21 -29.81
N LEU A 47 -1.87 -18.49 -30.16
CA LEU A 47 -1.76 -19.00 -31.52
C LEU A 47 -3.00 -19.80 -31.93
N GLU A 48 -3.27 -19.88 -33.24
CA GLU A 48 -4.30 -20.77 -33.75
C GLU A 48 -4.08 -22.23 -33.30
N GLN A 49 -5.17 -22.92 -32.99
CA GLN A 49 -5.09 -24.29 -32.48
C GLN A 49 -4.56 -25.24 -33.58
N GLY A 50 -3.42 -25.88 -33.31
CA GLY A 50 -2.72 -26.73 -34.27
C GLY A 50 -1.67 -26.02 -35.12
N ALA A 51 -1.35 -24.76 -34.82
CA ALA A 51 -0.22 -24.03 -35.41
C ALA A 51 1.13 -24.73 -35.22
N ASP A 52 2.04 -24.55 -36.19
CA ASP A 52 3.45 -24.95 -36.07
C ASP A 52 4.21 -23.96 -35.17
N LYS A 53 4.30 -24.32 -33.88
CA LYS A 53 4.99 -23.52 -32.86
C LYS A 53 6.49 -23.42 -33.13
N ASP A 54 7.11 -24.49 -33.63
CA ASP A 54 8.53 -24.54 -33.91
C ASP A 54 8.93 -23.64 -35.10
N ALA A 55 8.01 -23.36 -36.02
CA ALA A 55 8.20 -22.38 -37.07
C ALA A 55 8.17 -20.95 -36.51
N LEU A 56 7.16 -20.62 -35.69
CA LEU A 56 7.02 -19.27 -35.11
C LEU A 56 8.12 -18.95 -34.09
N VAL A 57 8.53 -19.91 -33.25
CA VAL A 57 9.66 -19.75 -32.33
C VAL A 57 10.92 -19.36 -33.12
N LYS A 58 11.22 -20.03 -34.23
CA LYS A 58 12.36 -19.68 -35.09
C LYS A 58 12.20 -18.34 -35.79
N GLU A 59 10.99 -17.95 -36.16
CA GLU A 59 10.72 -16.63 -36.75
C GLU A 59 10.96 -15.50 -35.74
N ILE A 60 10.55 -15.68 -34.48
CA ILE A 60 10.73 -14.71 -33.40
C ILE A 60 12.18 -14.67 -32.93
N GLU A 61 12.84 -15.81 -32.70
CA GLU A 61 14.26 -15.88 -32.31
C GLU A 61 15.21 -15.39 -33.42
N ALA A 62 14.75 -15.33 -34.68
CA ALA A 62 15.49 -14.68 -35.76
C ALA A 62 15.43 -13.14 -35.71
N LYS A 63 14.51 -12.55 -34.93
CA LYS A 63 14.41 -11.09 -34.73
C LYS A 63 15.42 -10.65 -33.66
N ALA A 64 16.18 -9.60 -33.95
CA ALA A 64 17.20 -9.10 -33.04
C ALA A 64 16.56 -8.59 -31.72
N GLY A 65 17.13 -9.03 -30.58
CA GLY A 65 16.63 -8.67 -29.26
C GLY A 65 15.33 -9.37 -28.85
N SER A 66 14.98 -10.50 -29.47
CA SER A 66 13.83 -11.33 -29.09
C SER A 66 14.27 -12.70 -28.54
N LYS A 67 13.58 -13.19 -27.49
CA LYS A 67 13.82 -14.48 -26.81
C LYS A 67 12.47 -15.11 -26.47
N VAL A 68 12.28 -16.39 -26.76
CA VAL A 68 11.09 -17.12 -26.28
C VAL A 68 11.35 -17.59 -24.84
N LEU A 69 10.52 -17.13 -23.90
CA LEU A 69 10.61 -17.44 -22.48
C LEU A 69 9.91 -18.76 -22.11
N LYS A 70 8.80 -19.06 -22.79
CA LYS A 70 8.01 -20.27 -22.58
C LYS A 70 7.24 -20.63 -23.86
N VAL A 71 7.15 -21.92 -24.16
CA VAL A 71 6.14 -22.46 -25.08
C VAL A 71 5.03 -23.08 -24.24
N PHE A 72 3.79 -22.63 -24.45
CA PHE A 72 2.59 -23.19 -23.84
C PHE A 72 2.01 -24.25 -24.77
N ASP A 73 2.17 -25.52 -24.37
CA ASP A 73 1.61 -26.67 -25.09
C ASP A 73 0.53 -27.35 -24.24
N SER A 74 -0.68 -26.77 -24.29
CA SER A 74 -1.86 -27.29 -23.62
C SER A 74 -3.08 -27.22 -24.54
N SER A 75 -4.03 -28.13 -24.33
CA SER A 75 -5.35 -28.08 -24.98
C SER A 75 -6.20 -26.88 -24.55
N ILE A 76 -5.84 -26.23 -23.42
CA ILE A 76 -6.49 -25.02 -22.88
C ILE A 76 -5.98 -23.75 -23.58
N PHE A 77 -4.67 -23.67 -23.76
CA PHE A 77 -3.96 -22.50 -24.23
C PHE A 77 -2.76 -22.95 -25.06
N SER A 78 -2.75 -22.54 -26.33
CA SER A 78 -1.71 -22.81 -27.30
C SER A 78 -1.03 -21.48 -27.61
N GLY A 79 0.19 -21.29 -27.12
CA GLY A 79 0.81 -19.97 -27.11
C GLY A 79 2.30 -19.99 -26.81
N ILE A 80 2.87 -18.79 -26.72
CA ILE A 80 4.24 -18.55 -26.30
C ILE A 80 4.31 -17.32 -25.38
N ALA A 81 5.25 -17.32 -24.44
CA ALA A 81 5.70 -16.10 -23.76
C ALA A 81 7.00 -15.64 -24.44
N VAL A 82 7.08 -14.36 -24.78
CA VAL A 82 8.16 -13.76 -25.56
C VAL A 82 8.69 -12.54 -24.83
N GLU A 83 10.01 -12.42 -24.75
CA GLU A 83 10.69 -11.16 -24.42
C GLU A 83 11.16 -10.53 -25.75
N SER A 84 10.86 -9.25 -26.01
CA SER A 84 11.32 -8.56 -27.22
C SER A 84 11.61 -7.07 -27.05
N ASP A 85 12.79 -6.65 -27.53
CA ASP A 85 13.23 -5.26 -27.61
C ASP A 85 12.68 -4.47 -28.82
N SER A 86 12.02 -5.16 -29.77
CA SER A 86 11.65 -4.64 -31.10
C SER A 86 10.24 -4.99 -31.56
N GLU A 87 9.38 -5.43 -30.63
CA GLU A 87 7.98 -5.77 -30.91
C GLU A 87 7.01 -5.08 -29.93
N ASN A 88 5.75 -5.02 -30.33
CA ASN A 88 4.59 -4.68 -29.51
C ASN A 88 3.42 -5.61 -29.85
N THR A 89 2.30 -5.45 -29.13
CA THR A 89 1.08 -6.24 -29.36
C THR A 89 0.52 -6.10 -30.78
N ASP A 90 0.55 -4.91 -31.39
CA ASP A 90 0.12 -4.70 -32.79
C ASP A 90 0.98 -5.51 -33.79
N SER A 91 2.31 -5.51 -33.62
CA SER A 91 3.25 -6.21 -34.51
C SER A 91 3.21 -7.73 -34.34
N LEU A 92 3.01 -8.22 -33.11
CA LEU A 92 2.86 -9.64 -32.81
C LEU A 92 1.53 -10.17 -33.37
N GLU A 93 0.42 -9.42 -33.23
CA GLU A 93 -0.88 -9.77 -33.82
C GLU A 93 -0.92 -9.72 -35.35
N ALA A 94 0.07 -9.08 -35.99
CA ALA A 94 0.23 -9.10 -37.44
C ALA A 94 0.93 -10.37 -37.97
N LEU A 95 1.54 -11.18 -37.10
CA LEU A 95 2.19 -12.44 -37.49
C LEU A 95 1.16 -13.56 -37.64
N LEU A 96 1.25 -14.36 -38.70
CA LEU A 96 0.48 -15.60 -38.79
C LEU A 96 1.27 -16.73 -38.10
N PRO A 97 0.66 -17.55 -37.22
CA PRO A 97 -0.77 -17.68 -36.93
C PRO A 97 -1.15 -17.15 -35.53
N VAL A 98 -0.79 -15.90 -35.21
CA VAL A 98 -1.16 -15.26 -33.93
C VAL A 98 -2.64 -14.87 -33.94
N VAL A 99 -3.33 -15.20 -32.85
CA VAL A 99 -4.75 -14.85 -32.62
C VAL A 99 -4.87 -13.59 -31.78
N LYS A 100 -4.01 -13.45 -30.75
CA LYS A 100 -4.00 -12.32 -29.83
C LYS A 100 -2.65 -12.20 -29.12
N ALA A 101 -2.21 -10.98 -28.84
CA ALA A 101 -1.07 -10.68 -27.99
C ALA A 101 -1.47 -9.75 -26.84
N TRP A 102 -0.89 -10.01 -25.67
CA TRP A 102 -1.01 -9.19 -24.47
C TRP A 102 0.39 -8.81 -23.99
N HIS A 103 0.51 -7.65 -23.36
CA HIS A 103 1.61 -7.41 -22.42
C HIS A 103 1.46 -8.35 -21.23
N SER A 104 2.57 -8.91 -20.71
CA SER A 104 2.56 -9.52 -19.39
C SER A 104 2.65 -8.42 -18.33
N THR A 105 1.78 -8.42 -17.33
CA THR A 105 1.92 -7.53 -16.17
C THR A 105 2.63 -8.23 -15.02
N ARG A 106 3.35 -7.45 -14.21
CA ARG A 106 3.79 -7.91 -12.87
C ARG A 106 2.54 -8.01 -11.99
N ILE A 107 2.42 -9.11 -11.25
CA ILE A 107 1.38 -9.35 -10.25
C ILE A 107 2.08 -9.49 -8.90
N GLN A 108 1.64 -8.74 -7.88
CA GLN A 108 2.11 -8.94 -6.51
C GLN A 108 1.18 -9.87 -5.74
N LEU A 109 1.68 -10.44 -4.64
CA LEU A 109 0.83 -11.08 -3.64
C LEU A 109 -0.13 -10.02 -3.06
N ALA A 110 -1.42 -10.34 -2.94
CA ALA A 110 -2.39 -9.37 -2.44
C ALA A 110 -2.08 -9.02 -0.97
N PRO A 111 -1.95 -7.73 -0.61
CA PRO A 111 -1.46 -7.33 0.71
C PRO A 111 -2.39 -7.86 1.80
N VAL A 112 -1.83 -8.61 2.75
CA VAL A 112 -2.58 -9.14 3.89
C VAL A 112 -2.51 -8.17 5.07
N VAL A 113 -3.66 -7.90 5.69
CA VAL A 113 -3.66 -7.21 6.98
C VAL A 113 -3.26 -8.25 8.04
N THR A 114 -2.00 -8.19 8.45
CA THR A 114 -1.47 -9.08 9.49
C THR A 114 -2.13 -8.78 10.82
N GLY A 115 -2.78 -9.80 11.41
CA GLY A 115 -3.07 -9.78 12.84
C GLY A 115 -1.84 -10.18 13.64
N ASP A 116 -1.83 -9.76 14.91
CA ASP A 116 -0.87 -10.26 15.90
C ASP A 116 -1.07 -11.77 16.14
N SER A 117 0.03 -12.49 16.30
CA SER A 117 0.06 -13.96 16.28
C SER A 117 -0.04 -14.58 17.69
N PHE A 118 -1.22 -14.63 18.31
CA PHE A 118 -1.38 -15.13 19.69
C PHE A 118 -2.63 -15.99 19.89
N SER A 119 -2.54 -17.05 20.72
CA SER A 119 -3.49 -18.19 20.77
C SER A 119 -4.89 -17.94 21.30
N ASP A 120 -5.74 -18.98 21.34
CA ASP A 120 -7.22 -19.17 21.51
C ASP A 120 -7.85 -19.43 22.93
N ASP A 121 -9.14 -19.07 23.22
CA ASP A 121 -9.67 -19.05 24.62
C ASP A 121 -11.20 -19.01 24.95
N ALA A 122 -11.52 -19.06 26.26
CA ALA A 122 -12.86 -19.11 26.88
C ALA A 122 -13.72 -20.40 26.74
N ALA A 123 -13.92 -21.07 27.88
CA ALA A 123 -14.88 -22.15 28.16
C ALA A 123 -14.92 -23.33 27.17
N ALA A 124 -13.75 -23.76 26.69
CA ALA A 124 -13.50 -25.04 25.99
C ALA A 124 -14.60 -25.50 24.99
N LEU A 125 -14.82 -24.70 23.96
CA LEU A 125 -15.17 -25.21 22.64
C LEU A 125 -13.93 -25.06 21.73
N ASN A 126 -13.66 -26.05 20.87
CA ASN A 126 -12.55 -25.96 19.91
C ASN A 126 -12.79 -24.80 18.93
N TYR A 127 -11.72 -24.10 18.52
CA TYR A 127 -11.81 -23.06 17.49
C TYR A 127 -12.50 -23.58 16.23
N SER A 128 -13.56 -22.90 15.78
CA SER A 128 -14.14 -23.13 14.45
C SER A 128 -15.02 -21.98 14.00
N ILE A 129 -14.76 -21.49 12.79
CA ILE A 129 -15.62 -20.54 12.06
C ILE A 129 -16.65 -21.24 11.13
N HIS A 130 -16.68 -22.58 11.12
CA HIS A 130 -17.47 -23.36 10.16
C HIS A 130 -18.99 -23.20 10.32
N TRP A 131 -19.45 -22.86 11.52
CA TRP A 131 -20.87 -22.58 11.80
C TRP A 131 -21.43 -21.38 11.04
N MET A 132 -20.58 -20.42 10.65
CA MET A 132 -21.00 -19.25 9.87
C MET A 132 -21.58 -19.63 8.51
N THR A 133 -21.10 -20.75 7.94
CA THR A 133 -21.38 -21.19 6.56
C THR A 133 -22.06 -22.55 6.49
N GLY A 134 -22.19 -23.27 7.61
CA GLY A 134 -22.78 -24.61 7.63
C GLY A 134 -21.82 -25.75 7.30
N VAL A 135 -20.49 -25.48 7.24
CA VAL A 135 -19.45 -26.51 7.04
C VAL A 135 -19.40 -27.49 8.22
N ASP A 136 -19.69 -27.01 9.43
CA ASP A 136 -19.82 -27.80 10.65
C ASP A 136 -20.84 -28.94 10.49
N LYS A 137 -22.01 -28.64 9.92
CA LYS A 137 -23.08 -29.61 9.63
C LYS A 137 -22.68 -30.64 8.57
N LEU A 138 -21.70 -30.33 7.71
CA LEU A 138 -21.18 -31.28 6.72
C LEU A 138 -20.11 -32.19 7.35
N HIS A 139 -19.28 -31.65 8.24
CA HIS A 139 -18.36 -32.42 9.07
C HIS A 139 -19.10 -33.41 9.98
N GLU A 140 -20.23 -33.01 10.58
CA GLU A 140 -21.13 -33.89 11.34
C GLU A 140 -21.70 -35.06 10.50
N GLN A 141 -21.85 -34.86 9.18
CA GLN A 141 -22.28 -35.89 8.23
C GLN A 141 -21.14 -36.80 7.74
N GLY A 142 -19.90 -36.56 8.22
CA GLY A 142 -18.72 -37.31 7.81
C GLY A 142 -18.14 -36.88 6.45
N ILE A 143 -18.50 -35.70 5.96
CA ILE A 143 -18.06 -35.17 4.66
C ILE A 143 -16.88 -34.23 4.91
N PHE A 144 -15.68 -34.68 4.52
CA PHE A 144 -14.40 -34.02 4.83
C PHE A 144 -13.54 -33.70 3.59
N GLY A 145 -14.05 -33.83 2.37
CA GLY A 145 -13.28 -33.54 1.14
C GLY A 145 -12.45 -34.72 0.63
N LYS A 146 -12.72 -35.94 1.10
CA LYS A 146 -11.95 -37.15 0.80
C LYS A 146 -11.83 -37.40 -0.71
N GLY A 147 -10.59 -37.66 -1.16
CA GLY A 147 -10.29 -38.05 -2.54
C GLY A 147 -10.27 -36.91 -3.55
N VAL A 148 -10.54 -35.67 -3.12
CA VAL A 148 -10.47 -34.47 -3.97
C VAL A 148 -9.04 -33.94 -4.00
N LYS A 149 -8.58 -33.52 -5.17
CA LYS A 149 -7.30 -32.83 -5.35
C LYS A 149 -7.49 -31.33 -5.47
N VAL A 150 -6.81 -30.55 -4.64
CA VAL A 150 -6.82 -29.08 -4.67
C VAL A 150 -5.43 -28.56 -4.97
N GLY A 151 -5.29 -27.86 -6.10
CA GLY A 151 -4.10 -27.13 -6.49
C GLY A 151 -4.10 -25.72 -5.89
N ILE A 152 -3.02 -25.35 -5.22
CA ILE A 152 -2.82 -24.03 -4.61
C ILE A 152 -1.74 -23.30 -5.41
N VAL A 153 -2.04 -22.11 -5.93
CA VAL A 153 -1.08 -21.27 -6.67
C VAL A 153 -0.76 -20.05 -5.81
N ASP A 154 0.41 -20.08 -5.15
CA ASP A 154 0.72 -19.19 -4.02
C ASP A 154 2.25 -19.13 -3.72
N THR A 155 2.69 -18.78 -2.51
CA THR A 155 4.11 -18.71 -2.07
C THR A 155 4.77 -20.08 -1.79
N GLY A 156 4.03 -21.18 -1.98
CA GLY A 156 4.46 -22.55 -1.67
C GLY A 156 3.65 -23.19 -0.54
N THR A 157 4.14 -24.27 0.05
CA THR A 157 3.55 -24.85 1.28
C THR A 157 4.61 -25.52 2.17
N GLU A 158 4.65 -25.15 3.46
CA GLU A 158 5.42 -25.88 4.47
C GLU A 158 4.79 -27.24 4.75
N TYR A 159 5.01 -28.21 3.85
CA TYR A 159 4.46 -29.56 3.94
C TYR A 159 4.99 -30.35 5.17
N THR A 160 6.05 -29.87 5.82
CA THR A 160 6.54 -30.42 7.09
C THR A 160 5.68 -30.00 8.30
N HIS A 161 4.78 -29.04 8.14
CA HIS A 161 3.88 -28.58 9.19
C HIS A 161 2.98 -29.74 9.67
N PRO A 162 2.85 -30.00 10.99
CA PRO A 162 2.08 -31.14 11.50
C PRO A 162 0.62 -31.17 11.03
N ALA A 163 -0.05 -30.00 11.03
CA ALA A 163 -1.41 -29.87 10.51
C ALA A 163 -1.55 -30.18 8.99
N LEU A 164 -0.45 -30.16 8.24
CA LEU A 164 -0.39 -30.48 6.82
C LEU A 164 0.27 -31.85 6.57
N GLY A 165 0.25 -32.75 7.57
CA GLY A 165 0.65 -34.15 7.44
C GLY A 165 2.15 -34.43 7.57
N GLY A 166 3.01 -33.41 7.60
CA GLY A 166 4.43 -33.53 7.92
C GLY A 166 5.32 -34.18 6.85
N CYS A 167 4.86 -34.31 5.60
CA CYS A 167 5.65 -34.87 4.50
C CYS A 167 5.18 -34.42 3.11
N PHE A 168 6.01 -34.64 2.09
CA PHE A 168 5.74 -34.36 0.67
C PHE A 168 5.75 -35.63 -0.19
N GLY A 169 4.93 -35.65 -1.24
CA GLY A 169 4.89 -36.71 -2.25
C GLY A 169 3.70 -37.66 -2.12
N ALA A 170 3.61 -38.65 -3.02
CA ALA A 170 2.36 -39.35 -3.38
C ALA A 170 1.53 -40.00 -2.25
N ASN A 171 2.09 -40.23 -1.05
CA ASN A 171 1.37 -40.79 0.12
C ASN A 171 1.12 -39.75 1.24
N CYS A 172 1.41 -38.48 0.98
CA CYS A 172 1.31 -37.38 1.93
C CYS A 172 0.08 -36.50 1.69
N LYS A 173 -0.23 -35.62 2.65
CA LYS A 173 -1.32 -34.63 2.51
C LYS A 173 -1.02 -33.64 1.37
N VAL A 174 0.23 -33.15 1.29
CA VAL A 174 0.77 -32.43 0.14
C VAL A 174 1.42 -33.45 -0.79
N ALA A 175 0.70 -33.85 -1.84
CA ALA A 175 1.03 -35.04 -2.63
C ALA A 175 1.93 -34.76 -3.85
N GLY A 176 2.06 -33.50 -4.24
CA GLY A 176 2.85 -33.04 -5.37
C GLY A 176 2.80 -31.52 -5.50
N GLY A 177 3.39 -31.00 -6.56
CA GLY A 177 3.57 -29.56 -6.73
C GLY A 177 4.70 -29.24 -7.69
N TYR A 178 5.08 -27.96 -7.77
CA TYR A 178 6.23 -27.46 -8.51
C TYR A 178 6.59 -26.04 -8.05
N ASP A 179 7.88 -25.69 -8.03
CA ASP A 179 8.34 -24.32 -7.84
C ASP A 179 8.68 -23.69 -9.19
N PHE A 180 7.97 -22.62 -9.56
CA PHE A 180 8.17 -21.91 -10.81
C PHE A 180 9.23 -20.79 -10.76
N VAL A 181 9.81 -20.51 -9.59
CA VAL A 181 10.62 -19.31 -9.31
C VAL A 181 11.93 -19.59 -8.58
N GLY A 182 11.94 -20.50 -7.60
CA GLY A 182 13.12 -20.89 -6.82
C GLY A 182 13.32 -20.10 -5.51
N ASP A 183 14.13 -20.66 -4.61
CA ASP A 183 14.33 -20.20 -3.22
C ASP A 183 15.23 -18.97 -3.03
N GLU A 184 16.31 -18.81 -3.81
CA GLU A 184 17.34 -17.78 -3.57
C GLU A 184 17.37 -16.68 -4.63
N THR A 185 16.27 -16.48 -5.38
CA THR A 185 16.26 -15.55 -6.53
C THR A 185 15.74 -14.14 -6.19
N ASN A 186 16.37 -13.13 -6.76
CA ASN A 186 15.85 -11.75 -6.77
C ASN A 186 14.84 -11.50 -7.91
N TRP A 187 14.39 -12.55 -8.60
CA TRP A 187 13.37 -12.45 -9.63
C TRP A 187 12.05 -11.91 -9.01
N PRO A 188 11.26 -11.04 -9.69
CA PRO A 188 11.35 -10.64 -11.09
C PRO A 188 12.12 -9.34 -11.39
N PHE A 189 13.12 -8.94 -10.57
CA PHE A 189 13.89 -7.72 -10.87
C PHE A 189 14.72 -7.83 -12.18
N PRO A 190 14.97 -6.71 -12.89
CA PRO A 190 15.66 -6.74 -14.18
C PRO A 190 17.06 -7.37 -14.12
N GLY A 191 17.32 -8.32 -15.02
CA GLY A 191 18.60 -9.04 -15.12
C GLY A 191 18.66 -10.34 -14.31
N GLU A 192 17.69 -10.60 -13.44
CA GLU A 192 17.57 -11.86 -12.69
C GLU A 192 16.80 -12.92 -13.49
N GLU A 193 17.24 -14.17 -13.45
CA GLU A 193 16.50 -15.32 -14.01
C GLU A 193 15.93 -16.19 -12.89
N ARG A 194 14.69 -16.66 -13.08
CA ARG A 194 14.04 -17.65 -12.21
C ARG A 194 14.82 -18.97 -12.18
N GLN A 195 14.75 -19.69 -11.07
CA GLN A 195 15.37 -21.01 -10.88
C GLN A 195 14.32 -22.06 -10.50
N PRO A 196 13.49 -22.54 -11.45
CA PRO A 196 12.38 -23.45 -11.15
C PRO A 196 12.86 -24.86 -10.77
N ASP A 197 12.19 -25.49 -9.81
CA ASP A 197 12.48 -26.86 -9.37
C ASP A 197 11.23 -27.61 -8.85
N GLU A 198 11.39 -28.81 -8.29
CA GLU A 198 10.30 -29.70 -7.88
C GLU A 198 9.90 -29.58 -6.38
N ASP A 199 10.52 -28.67 -5.61
CA ASP A 199 10.28 -28.48 -4.16
C ASP A 199 9.50 -27.18 -3.86
N PRO A 200 8.16 -27.21 -3.78
CA PRO A 200 7.33 -26.02 -3.55
C PRO A 200 7.33 -25.57 -2.08
N MET A 201 8.48 -25.60 -1.40
CA MET A 201 8.59 -25.20 0.01
C MET A 201 8.23 -23.72 0.19
N ASP A 202 7.40 -23.43 1.20
CA ASP A 202 7.03 -22.06 1.55
C ASP A 202 8.09 -21.42 2.44
N GLN A 203 8.55 -20.24 2.05
CA GLN A 203 9.47 -19.42 2.83
C GLN A 203 8.78 -18.16 3.40
N ALA A 204 7.64 -17.75 2.85
CA ALA A 204 6.91 -16.54 3.24
C ALA A 204 5.79 -16.82 4.25
N GLY A 205 5.09 -17.95 4.11
CA GLY A 205 4.06 -18.44 5.01
C GLY A 205 2.62 -18.26 4.53
N HIS A 206 2.38 -17.47 3.50
CA HIS A 206 1.04 -17.19 3.00
C HIS A 206 0.40 -18.45 2.38
N GLY A 207 1.12 -19.16 1.50
CA GLY A 207 0.63 -20.39 0.88
C GLY A 207 0.41 -21.54 1.88
N THR A 208 1.20 -21.59 2.95
CA THR A 208 0.98 -22.51 4.09
C THR A 208 -0.34 -22.21 4.82
N HIS A 209 -0.68 -20.93 4.99
CA HIS A 209 -1.93 -20.49 5.60
C HIS A 209 -3.15 -20.85 4.73
N VAL A 210 -3.05 -20.57 3.43
CA VAL A 210 -4.02 -20.95 2.40
C VAL A 210 -4.23 -22.47 2.37
N ALA A 211 -3.17 -23.28 2.39
CA ALA A 211 -3.24 -24.73 2.48
C ALA A 211 -3.89 -25.22 3.77
N GLY A 212 -3.60 -24.54 4.88
CA GLY A 212 -4.22 -24.73 6.18
C GLY A 212 -5.75 -24.59 6.11
N ILE A 213 -6.25 -23.44 5.64
CA ILE A 213 -7.70 -23.15 5.55
C ILE A 213 -8.46 -24.25 4.78
N ILE A 214 -7.85 -24.81 3.73
CA ILE A 214 -8.45 -25.89 2.94
C ILE A 214 -8.40 -27.21 3.70
N ALA A 215 -7.20 -27.73 4.00
CA ALA A 215 -7.00 -29.14 4.34
C ALA A 215 -6.21 -29.39 5.64
N GLY A 216 -5.92 -28.35 6.41
CA GLY A 216 -5.23 -28.46 7.69
C GLY A 216 -6.01 -29.29 8.71
N LYS A 217 -5.33 -30.17 9.44
CA LYS A 217 -5.92 -30.94 10.53
C LYS A 217 -4.92 -31.22 11.66
N SER A 218 -5.19 -30.66 12.83
CA SER A 218 -4.47 -30.94 14.07
C SER A 218 -5.46 -31.09 15.24
N VAL A 219 -4.98 -30.96 16.48
CA VAL A 219 -5.86 -30.87 17.66
C VAL A 219 -6.34 -29.42 17.89
N GLU A 220 -5.56 -28.43 17.48
CA GLU A 220 -5.84 -27.00 17.59
C GLU A 220 -6.72 -26.48 16.44
N PHE A 221 -6.59 -27.07 15.24
CA PHE A 221 -7.16 -26.50 14.01
C PHE A 221 -7.80 -27.56 13.09
N THR A 222 -8.82 -27.16 12.35
CA THR A 222 -9.45 -27.95 11.28
C THR A 222 -9.86 -27.02 10.14
N GLY A 223 -9.34 -27.29 8.94
CA GLY A 223 -9.73 -26.63 7.70
C GLY A 223 -11.06 -27.13 7.17
N VAL A 224 -11.56 -26.49 6.11
CA VAL A 224 -12.90 -26.75 5.55
C VAL A 224 -13.04 -28.19 5.00
N ALA A 225 -11.98 -28.75 4.41
CA ALA A 225 -11.94 -30.05 3.74
C ALA A 225 -10.69 -30.87 4.17
N PRO A 226 -10.60 -31.31 5.44
CA PRO A 226 -9.37 -31.85 6.03
C PRO A 226 -8.92 -33.20 5.44
N GLU A 227 -9.77 -33.94 4.72
CA GLU A 227 -9.38 -35.15 3.97
C GLU A 227 -8.94 -34.87 2.51
N ALA A 228 -9.08 -33.64 1.98
CA ALA A 228 -8.65 -33.30 0.62
C ALA A 228 -7.11 -33.30 0.44
N THR A 229 -6.63 -33.70 -0.72
CA THR A 229 -5.19 -33.77 -1.05
C THR A 229 -4.73 -32.45 -1.68
N ILE A 230 -3.63 -31.89 -1.19
CA ILE A 230 -3.04 -30.64 -1.67
C ILE A 230 -1.98 -30.90 -2.74
N TYR A 231 -1.96 -30.05 -3.76
CA TYR A 231 -0.87 -29.88 -4.71
C TYR A 231 -0.42 -28.42 -4.64
N SER A 232 0.88 -28.16 -4.43
CA SER A 232 1.38 -26.80 -4.19
C SER A 232 2.20 -26.26 -5.35
N TYR A 233 1.80 -25.13 -5.92
CA TYR A 233 2.44 -24.49 -7.07
C TYR A 233 2.97 -23.12 -6.62
N LYS A 234 4.27 -23.08 -6.33
CA LYS A 234 4.95 -21.87 -5.85
C LYS A 234 5.24 -20.95 -7.04
N VAL A 235 4.74 -19.72 -6.97
CA VAL A 235 4.86 -18.72 -8.04
C VAL A 235 5.47 -17.39 -7.59
N PHE A 236 5.78 -17.25 -6.29
CA PHE A 236 6.43 -16.08 -5.72
C PHE A 236 7.76 -16.46 -5.07
N GLY A 237 8.81 -15.72 -5.41
CA GLY A 237 10.08 -15.77 -4.68
C GLY A 237 10.04 -14.88 -3.43
N PRO A 238 11.18 -14.70 -2.74
CA PRO A 238 11.28 -13.89 -1.52
C PRO A 238 10.79 -12.43 -1.63
N ASN A 239 10.71 -11.89 -2.85
CA ASN A 239 10.27 -10.52 -3.14
C ASN A 239 8.78 -10.39 -3.53
N GLU A 240 7.97 -11.41 -3.27
CA GLU A 240 6.48 -11.46 -3.37
C GLU A 240 5.85 -10.99 -4.71
N GLY A 241 6.66 -10.88 -5.78
CA GLY A 241 6.22 -10.55 -7.13
C GLY A 241 6.29 -11.74 -8.09
N THR A 242 5.38 -11.77 -9.07
CA THR A 242 5.35 -12.75 -10.17
C THR A 242 4.91 -12.10 -11.49
N GLY A 243 4.93 -12.87 -12.58
CA GLY A 243 4.45 -12.45 -13.91
C GLY A 243 3.23 -13.24 -14.34
N GLU A 244 2.31 -12.63 -15.10
CA GLU A 244 1.14 -13.34 -15.62
C GLU A 244 1.52 -14.58 -16.45
N GLU A 245 2.67 -14.58 -17.12
CA GLU A 245 3.15 -15.75 -17.88
C GLU A 245 3.44 -16.96 -16.97
N VAL A 246 3.87 -16.71 -15.73
CA VAL A 246 4.17 -17.74 -14.72
C VAL A 246 2.89 -18.24 -14.05
N LEU A 247 1.92 -17.36 -13.79
CA LEU A 247 0.59 -17.76 -13.31
C LEU A 247 -0.12 -18.65 -14.33
N ILE A 248 -0.05 -18.32 -15.62
CA ILE A 248 -0.57 -19.17 -16.70
C ILE A 248 0.17 -20.51 -16.74
N GLU A 249 1.51 -20.52 -16.59
CA GLU A 249 2.30 -21.76 -16.53
C GLU A 249 1.82 -22.68 -15.38
N ALA A 250 1.65 -22.12 -14.17
CA ALA A 250 1.19 -22.84 -12.98
C ALA A 250 -0.24 -23.38 -13.12
N PHE A 251 -1.17 -22.57 -13.65
CA PHE A 251 -2.57 -23.00 -13.88
C PHE A 251 -2.65 -24.15 -14.90
N LEU A 252 -1.84 -24.11 -15.96
CA LEU A 252 -1.78 -25.18 -16.97
C LEU A 252 -1.13 -26.45 -16.41
N ARG A 253 -0.09 -26.34 -15.57
CA ARG A 253 0.50 -27.49 -14.85
C ARG A 253 -0.51 -28.10 -13.89
N ALA A 254 -1.19 -27.30 -13.07
CA ALA A 254 -2.21 -27.79 -12.14
C ALA A 254 -3.35 -28.54 -12.85
N PHE A 255 -3.83 -28.01 -13.98
CA PHE A 255 -4.81 -28.69 -14.83
C PHE A 255 -4.31 -30.08 -15.31
N SER A 256 -3.04 -30.14 -15.74
CA SER A 256 -2.36 -31.35 -16.23
C SER A 256 -2.10 -32.40 -15.15
N ASP A 257 -1.72 -31.98 -13.93
CA ASP A 257 -1.49 -32.84 -12.76
C ASP A 257 -2.80 -33.48 -12.22
N GLY A 258 -3.93 -33.08 -12.80
CA GLY A 258 -5.21 -33.74 -12.64
C GLY A 258 -6.03 -33.22 -11.45
N VAL A 259 -5.77 -32.00 -10.97
CA VAL A 259 -6.52 -31.44 -9.82
C VAL A 259 -8.01 -31.23 -10.17
N ASP A 260 -8.87 -31.23 -9.16
CA ASP A 260 -10.31 -30.96 -9.30
C ASP A 260 -10.63 -29.48 -9.11
N ILE A 261 -9.79 -28.78 -8.33
CA ILE A 261 -9.93 -27.38 -7.95
C ILE A 261 -8.55 -26.71 -8.06
N ILE A 262 -8.50 -25.49 -8.60
CA ILE A 262 -7.37 -24.56 -8.50
C ILE A 262 -7.83 -23.37 -7.67
N THR A 263 -7.04 -22.99 -6.67
CA THR A 263 -7.25 -21.77 -5.89
C THR A 263 -6.00 -20.90 -5.94
N ALA A 264 -6.20 -19.61 -6.21
CA ALA A 264 -5.15 -18.61 -6.21
C ALA A 264 -5.55 -17.43 -5.33
N SER A 265 -4.75 -17.16 -4.31
CA SER A 265 -4.94 -16.01 -3.42
C SER A 265 -4.07 -14.84 -3.88
N VAL A 266 -4.22 -14.54 -5.18
CA VAL A 266 -3.34 -13.69 -5.99
C VAL A 266 -4.19 -12.78 -6.86
N GLY A 267 -3.73 -11.55 -7.09
CA GLY A 267 -4.34 -10.65 -8.06
C GLY A 267 -3.90 -9.20 -7.84
N SER A 268 -3.88 -8.43 -8.94
CA SER A 268 -3.67 -6.98 -8.92
C SER A 268 -4.88 -6.26 -9.51
N THR A 269 -4.88 -4.92 -9.52
CA THR A 269 -5.93 -4.14 -10.18
C THR A 269 -5.95 -4.42 -11.68
N GLY A 270 -7.06 -4.93 -12.20
CA GLY A 270 -7.10 -5.36 -13.60
C GLY A 270 -8.44 -5.97 -13.98
N GLY A 271 -9.52 -5.29 -13.61
CA GLY A 271 -10.91 -5.74 -13.70
C GLY A 271 -11.49 -5.88 -15.11
N TRP A 272 -10.79 -6.59 -15.98
CA TRP A 272 -11.15 -6.92 -17.36
C TRP A 272 -11.23 -8.44 -17.49
N SER A 273 -12.31 -8.99 -18.04
CA SER A 273 -12.46 -10.44 -18.19
C SER A 273 -11.69 -11.03 -19.39
N GLN A 274 -10.94 -10.20 -20.11
CA GLN A 274 -10.23 -10.51 -21.35
C GLN A 274 -8.68 -10.36 -21.26
N ASN A 275 -8.12 -10.16 -20.06
CA ASN A 275 -6.67 -10.33 -19.88
C ASN A 275 -6.30 -11.82 -19.99
N ALA A 276 -5.04 -12.10 -20.35
CA ALA A 276 -4.60 -13.45 -20.68
C ALA A 276 -4.87 -14.47 -19.55
N TRP A 277 -4.58 -14.10 -18.30
CA TRP A 277 -4.75 -15.01 -17.16
C TRP A 277 -6.22 -15.32 -16.85
N ALA A 278 -7.11 -14.31 -16.84
CA ALA A 278 -8.55 -14.54 -16.64
C ALA A 278 -9.17 -15.41 -17.75
N LEU A 279 -8.71 -15.23 -19.00
CA LEU A 279 -9.15 -16.02 -20.14
C LEU A 279 -8.71 -17.48 -20.06
N VAL A 280 -7.47 -17.75 -19.63
CA VAL A 280 -6.98 -19.12 -19.39
C VAL A 280 -7.72 -19.76 -18.21
N ALA A 281 -7.93 -19.03 -17.12
CA ALA A 281 -8.68 -19.50 -15.95
C ALA A 281 -10.13 -19.87 -16.31
N ASP A 282 -10.83 -19.05 -17.10
CA ASP A 282 -12.18 -19.36 -17.59
C ASP A 282 -12.21 -20.65 -18.43
N ARG A 283 -11.27 -20.82 -19.36
CA ARG A 283 -11.17 -22.04 -20.19
C ARG A 283 -10.92 -23.30 -19.36
N ILE A 284 -10.19 -23.20 -18.24
CA ILE A 284 -10.01 -24.31 -17.29
C ILE A 284 -11.33 -24.66 -16.60
N VAL A 285 -12.16 -23.66 -16.24
CA VAL A 285 -13.53 -23.87 -15.74
C VAL A 285 -14.40 -24.56 -16.79
N GLN A 286 -14.29 -24.20 -18.07
CA GLN A 286 -15.01 -24.90 -19.15
C GLN A 286 -14.57 -26.37 -19.35
N GLN A 287 -13.46 -26.82 -18.74
CA GLN A 287 -13.02 -28.22 -18.70
C GLN A 287 -13.30 -28.93 -17.37
N GLY A 288 -14.12 -28.32 -16.52
CA GLY A 288 -14.68 -28.95 -15.31
C GLY A 288 -13.82 -28.85 -14.06
N VAL A 289 -12.71 -28.10 -14.09
CA VAL A 289 -11.91 -27.78 -12.89
C VAL A 289 -12.45 -26.51 -12.26
N VAL A 290 -12.75 -26.53 -10.96
CA VAL A 290 -13.22 -25.33 -10.26
C VAL A 290 -12.05 -24.37 -10.09
N VAL A 291 -12.25 -23.08 -10.39
CA VAL A 291 -11.22 -22.06 -10.19
C VAL A 291 -11.76 -20.97 -9.26
N THR A 292 -11.09 -20.77 -8.12
CA THR A 292 -11.36 -19.68 -7.16
C THR A 292 -10.20 -18.69 -7.15
N ILE A 293 -10.49 -17.40 -7.24
CA ILE A 293 -9.50 -16.32 -7.17
C ILE A 293 -9.99 -15.25 -6.18
N ALA A 294 -9.08 -14.71 -5.38
CA ALA A 294 -9.36 -13.64 -4.41
C ALA A 294 -9.84 -12.37 -5.12
N ALA A 295 -10.84 -11.66 -4.57
CA ALA A 295 -11.39 -10.47 -5.22
C ALA A 295 -10.49 -9.22 -5.15
N GLY A 296 -9.52 -9.19 -4.23
CA GLY A 296 -8.62 -8.05 -3.96
C GLY A 296 -8.86 -7.42 -2.58
N ASN A 297 -7.85 -6.69 -2.09
CA ASN A 297 -7.85 -6.08 -0.74
C ASN A 297 -7.83 -4.54 -0.76
N SER A 298 -8.26 -3.92 -1.87
CA SER A 298 -8.29 -2.46 -2.11
C SER A 298 -9.71 -1.89 -1.99
N GLY A 299 -10.45 -2.32 -0.96
CA GLY A 299 -11.85 -1.92 -0.74
C GLY A 299 -12.04 -0.45 -0.41
N ASP A 300 -10.99 0.24 0.02
CA ASP A 300 -10.90 1.68 0.27
C ASP A 300 -11.05 2.51 -1.02
N VAL A 301 -10.53 2.01 -2.15
CA VAL A 301 -10.61 2.64 -3.48
C VAL A 301 -12.04 2.66 -4.05
N GLY A 302 -12.97 1.97 -3.39
CA GLY A 302 -14.40 2.02 -3.73
C GLY A 302 -14.78 1.20 -4.98
N PRO A 303 -15.93 1.50 -5.61
CA PRO A 303 -16.55 0.67 -6.64
C PRO A 303 -15.75 0.63 -7.95
N PHE A 304 -16.01 -0.39 -8.78
CA PHE A 304 -15.36 -0.59 -10.09
C PHE A 304 -13.84 -0.74 -9.98
N PHE A 305 -13.40 -1.61 -9.07
CA PHE A 305 -11.99 -1.88 -8.77
C PHE A 305 -11.75 -3.41 -8.60
N ALA A 306 -12.33 -4.18 -9.53
CA ALA A 306 -12.17 -5.64 -9.55
C ALA A 306 -10.73 -6.06 -9.92
N SER A 307 -10.29 -7.19 -9.35
CA SER A 307 -8.95 -7.73 -9.60
C SER A 307 -8.83 -8.55 -10.90
N SER A 308 -7.63 -8.55 -11.49
CA SER A 308 -7.21 -9.41 -12.59
C SER A 308 -7.34 -10.90 -12.24
N GLY A 309 -7.64 -11.75 -13.22
CA GLY A 309 -7.90 -13.18 -13.01
C GLY A 309 -9.28 -13.45 -12.40
N ALA A 310 -9.57 -12.85 -11.24
CA ALA A 310 -10.88 -12.89 -10.58
C ALA A 310 -11.99 -12.29 -11.47
N SER A 311 -11.65 -11.35 -12.34
CA SER A 311 -12.50 -10.83 -13.42
C SER A 311 -13.02 -11.89 -14.40
N GLY A 312 -12.41 -13.09 -14.46
CA GLY A 312 -12.81 -14.18 -15.36
C GLY A 312 -14.28 -14.57 -15.22
N LYS A 313 -14.93 -14.82 -16.37
CA LYS A 313 -16.40 -14.85 -16.48
C LYS A 313 -17.07 -15.93 -15.63
N ASP A 314 -16.64 -17.18 -15.79
CA ASP A 314 -17.07 -18.34 -15.00
C ASP A 314 -16.09 -18.71 -13.86
N VAL A 315 -15.04 -17.92 -13.63
CA VAL A 315 -14.17 -18.01 -12.44
C VAL A 315 -14.93 -17.52 -11.21
N LEU A 316 -14.74 -18.16 -10.04
CA LEU A 316 -15.31 -17.72 -8.77
C LEU A 316 -14.42 -16.65 -8.12
N ALA A 317 -14.85 -15.38 -8.17
CA ALA A 317 -14.22 -14.29 -7.42
C ALA A 317 -14.78 -14.21 -6.00
N ILE A 318 -13.90 -14.27 -5.00
CA ILE A 318 -14.31 -14.39 -3.59
C ILE A 318 -14.03 -13.11 -2.80
N GLY A 319 -15.10 -12.47 -2.31
CA GLY A 319 -15.02 -11.33 -1.37
C GLY A 319 -14.87 -11.79 0.09
N SER A 320 -14.46 -10.87 0.96
CA SER A 320 -14.19 -11.15 2.38
C SER A 320 -15.30 -10.65 3.32
N ALA A 321 -15.67 -11.50 4.28
CA ALA A 321 -16.39 -11.09 5.50
C ALA A 321 -15.52 -11.35 6.73
N ASP A 322 -15.72 -10.54 7.77
CA ASP A 322 -15.05 -10.73 9.06
C ASP A 322 -15.60 -11.98 9.77
N ALA A 323 -14.71 -12.75 10.40
CA ALA A 323 -15.09 -13.89 11.21
C ALA A 323 -15.88 -13.47 12.47
N SER A 324 -16.91 -14.23 12.83
CA SER A 324 -17.72 -14.05 14.05
C SER A 324 -17.09 -14.62 15.31
N ILE A 325 -16.03 -15.41 15.15
CA ILE A 325 -15.15 -15.89 16.21
C ILE A 325 -13.72 -15.59 15.77
N VAL A 326 -12.92 -15.10 16.71
CA VAL A 326 -11.50 -14.77 16.52
C VAL A 326 -10.65 -15.44 17.59
N SER A 327 -9.36 -15.25 17.40
CA SER A 327 -8.24 -15.72 18.21
C SER A 327 -7.94 -14.79 19.42
N ALA A 328 -7.51 -15.31 20.59
CA ALA A 328 -7.44 -14.67 21.93
C ALA A 328 -6.97 -15.68 23.03
N ARG A 329 -6.08 -15.39 23.99
CA ARG A 329 -5.30 -16.38 24.81
C ARG A 329 -5.98 -16.99 26.06
N GLN A 330 -5.80 -18.29 26.34
CA GLN A 330 -6.48 -18.94 27.49
C GLN A 330 -5.90 -18.58 28.87
N PHE A 331 -6.79 -18.41 29.85
CA PHE A 331 -6.47 -18.38 31.29
C PHE A 331 -7.62 -18.99 32.10
N ALA A 332 -7.42 -19.29 33.39
CA ALA A 332 -8.51 -19.77 34.25
C ALA A 332 -9.07 -18.64 35.12
N GLY A 333 -10.39 -18.41 35.01
CA GLY A 333 -11.16 -17.55 35.91
C GLY A 333 -11.88 -18.37 36.98
N THR A 334 -11.66 -18.05 38.25
CA THR A 334 -12.36 -18.69 39.38
C THR A 334 -13.39 -17.74 39.96
N PHE A 335 -14.67 -18.01 39.71
CA PHE A 335 -15.80 -17.23 40.19
C PHE A 335 -16.26 -17.75 41.55
N ASN A 336 -16.24 -16.89 42.57
CA ASN A 336 -16.64 -17.23 43.94
C ASN A 336 -17.90 -16.44 44.32
N LEU A 337 -18.99 -17.14 44.66
CA LEU A 337 -20.27 -16.55 45.05
C LEU A 337 -21.00 -17.48 46.05
N ASP A 338 -21.59 -16.93 47.11
CA ASP A 338 -22.36 -17.66 48.12
C ASP A 338 -21.67 -18.91 48.72
N GLY A 339 -20.34 -18.88 48.81
CA GLY A 339 -19.53 -20.01 49.30
C GLY A 339 -19.34 -21.15 48.29
N GLN A 340 -19.87 -21.02 47.07
CA GLN A 340 -19.54 -21.87 45.93
C GLN A 340 -18.41 -21.24 45.11
N SER A 341 -17.60 -22.09 44.48
CA SER A 341 -16.49 -21.71 43.62
C SER A 341 -16.58 -22.47 42.31
N ASN A 342 -16.54 -21.77 41.18
CA ASN A 342 -16.57 -22.36 39.85
C ASN A 342 -15.36 -21.88 39.05
N ARG A 343 -14.47 -22.80 38.67
CA ARG A 343 -13.29 -22.52 37.85
C ARG A 343 -13.61 -22.82 36.39
N THR A 344 -13.58 -21.78 35.57
CA THR A 344 -13.90 -21.79 34.14
C THR A 344 -12.69 -21.29 33.37
N ILE A 345 -12.41 -21.88 32.19
CA ILE A 345 -11.46 -21.29 31.26
C ILE A 345 -12.07 -20.00 30.72
N LEU A 346 -11.34 -18.90 30.75
CA LEU A 346 -11.72 -17.60 30.22
C LEU A 346 -10.70 -17.19 29.15
N GLY A 347 -10.94 -16.00 28.57
CA GLY A 347 -10.24 -15.57 27.40
C GLY A 347 -9.94 -14.09 27.27
N TYR A 348 -8.68 -13.76 26.98
CA TYR A 348 -8.10 -12.44 26.76
C TYR A 348 -7.19 -12.40 25.50
N ARG A 349 -7.41 -11.50 24.53
CA ARG A 349 -6.32 -11.17 23.56
C ARG A 349 -5.26 -10.32 24.27
N PRO A 350 -4.00 -10.74 24.46
CA PRO A 350 -2.95 -9.82 24.86
C PRO A 350 -2.73 -8.76 23.78
N ALA A 351 -2.35 -7.54 24.16
CA ALA A 351 -2.01 -6.50 23.19
C ALA A 351 -0.61 -6.66 22.58
N GLU A 352 0.32 -7.28 23.31
CA GLU A 352 1.68 -7.60 22.85
C GLU A 352 2.15 -8.93 23.45
N GLU A 353 2.46 -8.95 24.74
CA GLU A 353 3.04 -10.11 25.43
C GLU A 353 2.00 -10.88 26.25
N LEU A 354 2.28 -12.17 26.49
CA LEU A 354 1.44 -12.99 27.36
C LEU A 354 1.58 -12.53 28.80
N PHE A 355 0.47 -12.58 29.53
CA PHE A 355 0.51 -12.32 30.97
C PHE A 355 1.35 -13.42 31.65
N PRO A 356 2.32 -13.06 32.53
CA PRO A 356 3.26 -14.03 33.10
C PRO A 356 2.57 -15.19 33.83
N ALA A 357 3.12 -16.40 33.66
CA ALA A 357 2.58 -17.63 34.24
C ALA A 357 2.56 -17.63 35.79
N GLU A 358 3.32 -16.74 36.42
CA GLU A 358 3.36 -16.51 37.87
C GLU A 358 2.08 -15.82 38.40
N ILE A 359 1.24 -15.26 37.52
CA ILE A 359 -0.05 -14.67 37.90
C ILE A 359 -1.05 -15.78 38.20
N VAL A 360 -1.04 -16.25 39.45
CA VAL A 360 -1.92 -17.31 39.95
C VAL A 360 -2.74 -16.80 41.13
N GLY A 361 -4.07 -16.83 41.01
CA GLY A 361 -5.01 -16.41 42.05
C GLY A 361 -5.17 -14.90 42.23
N TRP A 362 -4.68 -14.08 41.30
CA TRP A 362 -4.79 -12.61 41.38
C TRP A 362 -6.25 -12.15 41.21
N PRO A 363 -6.79 -11.25 42.04
CA PRO A 363 -8.16 -10.74 41.89
C PRO A 363 -8.34 -9.93 40.59
N ILE A 364 -9.43 -10.18 39.86
CA ILE A 364 -9.87 -9.35 38.74
C ILE A 364 -10.88 -8.34 39.26
N VAL A 365 -10.55 -7.04 39.26
CA VAL A 365 -11.33 -6.01 39.96
C VAL A 365 -11.95 -5.02 38.97
N PRO A 366 -13.28 -5.00 38.78
CA PRO A 366 -13.93 -3.99 37.96
C PRO A 366 -13.66 -2.57 38.47
N VAL A 367 -13.21 -1.67 37.59
CA VAL A 367 -13.06 -0.23 37.90
C VAL A 367 -14.43 0.41 38.17
N THR A 368 -15.47 -0.11 37.51
CA THR A 368 -16.87 0.27 37.72
C THR A 368 -17.76 -0.97 37.77
N LEU A 369 -18.87 -0.88 38.51
CA LEU A 369 -19.95 -1.88 38.48
C LEU A 369 -21.06 -1.53 37.47
N ASN A 370 -20.98 -0.38 36.79
CA ASN A 370 -21.94 0.01 35.77
C ASN A 370 -21.53 -0.54 34.39
N ILE A 371 -22.14 -1.66 33.98
CA ILE A 371 -21.96 -2.26 32.64
C ILE A 371 -22.52 -1.42 31.48
N SER A 372 -23.07 -0.23 31.74
CA SER A 372 -23.59 0.71 30.75
C SER A 372 -22.94 2.09 30.83
N VAL A 373 -21.74 2.18 31.41
CA VAL A 373 -20.89 3.39 31.29
C VAL A 373 -20.39 3.54 29.83
N GLU A 374 -20.12 4.77 29.40
CA GLU A 374 -19.61 5.09 28.05
C GLU A 374 -18.19 5.71 28.07
N ASN A 375 -17.64 5.95 29.26
CA ASN A 375 -16.37 6.65 29.50
C ASN A 375 -15.57 5.96 30.62
N ASP A 376 -15.54 4.63 30.66
CA ASP A 376 -14.87 3.91 31.76
C ASP A 376 -13.37 4.21 31.78
N ALA A 377 -12.86 4.58 32.94
CA ALA A 377 -11.48 5.05 33.14
C ALA A 377 -10.99 6.14 32.16
N CYS A 378 -11.86 6.94 31.52
CA CYS A 378 -11.44 8.01 30.62
C CYS A 378 -10.86 9.25 31.34
N GLU A 379 -11.18 9.41 32.62
CA GLU A 379 -10.76 10.49 33.51
C GLU A 379 -9.95 9.93 34.70
N PRO A 380 -9.13 10.77 35.40
CA PRO A 380 -8.36 10.34 36.56
C PRO A 380 -9.22 9.64 37.63
N LEU A 381 -8.84 8.42 37.99
CA LEU A 381 -9.53 7.62 39.00
C LEU A 381 -9.45 8.28 40.39
N ALA A 382 -10.47 8.08 41.22
CA ALA A 382 -10.56 8.69 42.55
C ALA A 382 -9.38 8.35 43.49
N GLU A 383 -9.05 9.27 44.41
CA GLU A 383 -8.04 9.03 45.44
C GLU A 383 -8.47 7.89 46.38
N GLY A 384 -7.55 6.94 46.62
CA GLY A 384 -7.78 5.76 47.46
C GLY A 384 -7.93 4.44 46.71
N ILE A 385 -8.12 4.46 45.39
CA ILE A 385 -8.08 3.26 44.53
C ILE A 385 -6.62 2.81 44.34
N ASN A 386 -6.35 1.51 44.47
CA ASN A 386 -5.02 0.91 44.29
C ASN A 386 -5.15 -0.50 43.69
N PHE A 387 -4.36 -0.80 42.66
CA PHE A 387 -4.40 -2.06 41.91
C PHE A 387 -3.17 -2.96 42.07
N ASN A 388 -2.26 -2.66 43.02
CA ASN A 388 -1.11 -3.53 43.32
C ASN A 388 -1.56 -4.98 43.59
N ASN A 389 -0.96 -5.95 42.89
CA ASN A 389 -1.29 -7.39 42.96
C ASN A 389 -2.74 -7.73 42.57
N THR A 390 -3.38 -6.92 41.73
CA THR A 390 -4.71 -7.18 41.14
C THR A 390 -4.69 -6.88 39.65
N ILE A 391 -5.75 -7.30 38.95
CA ILE A 391 -5.95 -7.05 37.52
C ILE A 391 -7.23 -6.21 37.37
N PRO A 392 -7.14 -4.88 37.24
CA PRO A 392 -8.31 -4.05 36.96
C PRO A 392 -9.00 -4.48 35.66
N LEU A 393 -10.34 -4.50 35.69
CA LEU A 393 -11.21 -4.75 34.56
C LEU A 393 -11.93 -3.46 34.15
N VAL A 394 -11.78 -3.06 32.89
CA VAL A 394 -12.25 -1.78 32.33
C VAL A 394 -13.06 -2.03 31.06
N ARG A 395 -14.12 -1.25 30.84
CA ARG A 395 -14.95 -1.33 29.63
C ARG A 395 -14.26 -0.71 28.40
N PHE A 396 -14.39 -1.36 27.25
CA PHE A 396 -13.77 -0.94 25.99
C PHE A 396 -14.81 -0.31 25.04
N ASP A 397 -15.09 0.98 25.26
CA ASP A 397 -16.07 1.80 24.53
C ASP A 397 -15.41 2.91 23.68
N GLU A 398 -16.21 3.67 22.93
CA GLU A 398 -15.74 4.73 22.01
C GLU A 398 -15.59 6.12 22.69
N GLY A 399 -15.76 6.24 24.01
CA GLY A 399 -15.81 7.53 24.72
C GLY A 399 -14.49 8.30 24.80
N CYS A 400 -13.36 7.59 24.84
CA CYS A 400 -12.01 8.17 24.80
C CYS A 400 -11.00 7.22 24.14
N GLU A 401 -9.74 7.66 24.02
CA GLU A 401 -8.65 6.85 23.46
C GLU A 401 -8.23 5.73 24.42
N ASP A 402 -7.87 4.58 23.87
CA ASP A 402 -7.57 3.38 24.66
C ASP A 402 -6.34 3.57 25.59
N TRP A 403 -5.36 4.41 25.20
CA TRP A 403 -4.22 4.79 26.05
C TRP A 403 -4.61 5.65 27.27
N GLN A 404 -5.72 6.41 27.22
CA GLN A 404 -6.16 7.22 28.35
C GLN A 404 -6.63 6.33 29.50
N ARG A 405 -7.42 5.30 29.17
CA ARG A 405 -7.88 4.28 30.11
C ARG A 405 -6.72 3.55 30.76
N GLN A 406 -5.76 3.11 29.94
CA GLN A 406 -4.54 2.43 30.37
C GLN A 406 -3.74 3.31 31.36
N ARG A 407 -3.54 4.59 31.03
CA ARG A 407 -2.82 5.56 31.87
C ARG A 407 -3.46 5.74 33.25
N TRP A 408 -4.76 6.09 33.33
CA TRP A 408 -5.38 6.43 34.61
C TRP A 408 -5.49 5.24 35.57
N VAL A 409 -5.55 4.02 35.02
CA VAL A 409 -5.50 2.77 35.78
C VAL A 409 -4.08 2.46 36.27
N GLN A 410 -3.07 2.65 35.42
CA GLN A 410 -1.65 2.50 35.80
C GLN A 410 -1.21 3.48 36.89
N GLU A 411 -1.67 4.74 36.85
CA GLU A 411 -1.40 5.74 37.90
C GLU A 411 -1.94 5.31 39.29
N ARG A 412 -2.78 4.27 39.35
CA ARG A 412 -3.24 3.60 40.59
C ARG A 412 -2.51 2.27 40.88
N GLY A 413 -1.36 2.01 40.27
CA GLY A 413 -0.48 0.86 40.59
C GLY A 413 -0.76 -0.42 39.79
N ALA A 414 -1.58 -0.35 38.75
CA ALA A 414 -1.82 -1.51 37.88
C ALA A 414 -0.59 -1.81 37.02
N ARG A 415 -0.11 -3.06 37.07
CA ARG A 415 0.90 -3.59 36.14
C ARG A 415 0.29 -4.38 34.99
N PHE A 416 -0.80 -5.10 35.26
CA PHE A 416 -1.55 -5.90 34.30
C PHE A 416 -3.01 -5.47 34.36
N MET A 417 -3.69 -5.33 33.21
CA MET A 417 -5.11 -4.94 33.19
C MET A 417 -5.90 -5.62 32.07
N LEU A 418 -7.20 -5.79 32.27
CA LEU A 418 -8.09 -6.37 31.27
C LEU A 418 -9.10 -5.31 30.80
N PHE A 419 -9.18 -5.12 29.49
CA PHE A 419 -10.33 -4.51 28.85
C PHE A 419 -11.39 -5.58 28.57
N TYR A 420 -12.67 -5.21 28.51
CA TYR A 420 -13.71 -6.09 27.95
C TYR A 420 -14.53 -5.37 26.89
N LEU A 421 -14.81 -6.10 25.82
CA LEU A 421 -15.53 -5.56 24.67
C LEU A 421 -16.96 -5.11 24.99
N THR A 422 -17.43 -4.19 24.17
CA THR A 422 -18.82 -3.78 24.09
C THR A 422 -19.45 -4.45 22.86
N ASP A 423 -20.36 -3.77 22.16
CA ASP A 423 -20.80 -4.20 20.82
C ASP A 423 -19.81 -3.73 19.71
N ARG A 424 -18.70 -3.06 20.09
CA ARG A 424 -17.53 -2.77 19.25
C ARG A 424 -16.94 -4.08 18.70
N PRO A 425 -16.67 -4.19 17.37
CA PRO A 425 -15.86 -5.27 16.85
C PRO A 425 -14.54 -5.39 17.60
N VAL A 426 -14.00 -6.60 17.67
CA VAL A 426 -12.58 -6.76 18.02
C VAL A 426 -11.79 -5.88 17.04
N LEU A 427 -10.76 -5.16 17.46
CA LEU A 427 -9.88 -4.42 16.53
C LEU A 427 -8.53 -5.13 16.38
N GLY A 428 -7.73 -4.71 15.40
CA GLY A 428 -6.29 -4.97 15.46
C GLY A 428 -5.69 -4.21 16.66
N SER A 429 -4.61 -4.74 17.22
CA SER A 429 -4.03 -4.21 18.44
C SER A 429 -3.48 -2.81 18.19
N SER A 430 -3.95 -1.81 18.92
CA SER A 430 -3.09 -0.69 19.26
C SER A 430 -2.04 -1.23 20.24
N GLY A 431 -0.75 -1.17 19.89
CA GLY A 431 0.34 -1.56 20.79
C GLY A 431 0.35 -0.73 22.08
N ARG A 432 1.37 -0.90 22.94
CA ARG A 432 1.52 -0.11 24.18
C ARG A 432 1.26 1.37 23.91
N GLY A 433 0.24 1.92 24.57
CA GLY A 433 0.09 3.37 24.69
C GLY A 433 1.25 3.94 25.52
N TRP A 434 1.16 5.21 25.93
CA TRP A 434 2.18 5.82 26.80
C TRP A 434 2.27 5.22 28.23
N ALA A 435 1.61 4.11 28.48
CA ALA A 435 1.57 3.36 29.72
C ALA A 435 2.40 2.05 29.59
N GLN A 436 3.20 1.77 30.62
CA GLN A 436 4.08 0.60 30.75
C GLN A 436 3.35 -0.67 31.25
N SER A 437 2.08 -0.57 31.61
CA SER A 437 1.25 -1.70 32.03
C SER A 437 0.86 -2.57 30.84
N ASP A 438 0.99 -3.88 30.98
CA ASP A 438 0.55 -4.85 29.97
C ASP A 438 -0.98 -4.98 30.04
N TRP A 439 -1.64 -5.12 28.89
CA TRP A 439 -3.09 -5.25 28.86
C TRP A 439 -3.58 -6.34 27.90
N GLY A 440 -4.81 -6.81 28.13
CA GLY A 440 -5.49 -7.72 27.21
C GLY A 440 -7.01 -7.55 27.18
N LEU A 441 -7.65 -8.13 26.18
CA LEU A 441 -9.04 -7.86 25.78
C LEU A 441 -9.93 -9.10 25.94
N LEU A 442 -10.90 -9.05 26.86
CA LEU A 442 -11.93 -10.06 27.04
C LEU A 442 -13.12 -9.85 26.09
N SER A 443 -13.88 -10.92 25.84
CA SER A 443 -15.23 -10.80 25.27
C SER A 443 -16.18 -10.02 26.19
N LYS A 444 -17.22 -9.42 25.58
CA LYS A 444 -18.30 -8.73 26.30
C LYS A 444 -18.90 -9.59 27.40
N ASP A 445 -19.25 -10.83 27.09
CA ASP A 445 -19.90 -11.74 28.02
C ASP A 445 -18.99 -12.14 29.19
N ALA A 446 -17.69 -12.36 28.95
CA ALA A 446 -16.73 -12.67 30.01
C ALA A 446 -16.55 -11.48 30.96
N GLY A 447 -16.39 -10.26 30.42
CA GLY A 447 -16.30 -9.04 31.22
C GLY A 447 -17.58 -8.76 32.01
N GLU A 448 -18.74 -8.80 31.37
CA GLU A 448 -20.03 -8.62 32.04
C GLU A 448 -20.29 -9.69 33.11
N ALA A 449 -19.88 -10.95 32.90
CA ALA A 449 -20.02 -12.01 33.90
C ALA A 449 -19.19 -11.68 35.17
N ILE A 450 -17.95 -11.22 35.00
CA ILE A 450 -17.10 -10.78 36.12
C ILE A 450 -17.77 -9.64 36.89
N VAL A 451 -18.25 -8.59 36.19
CA VAL A 451 -18.95 -7.47 36.84
C VAL A 451 -20.23 -7.93 37.57
N LYS A 452 -21.03 -8.82 36.97
CA LYS A 452 -22.25 -9.37 37.58
C LYS A 452 -21.95 -10.17 38.85
N THR A 453 -20.84 -10.92 38.91
CA THR A 453 -20.40 -11.61 40.14
C THR A 453 -20.04 -10.62 41.25
N TYR A 454 -19.39 -9.51 40.94
CA TYR A 454 -19.11 -8.45 41.92
C TYR A 454 -20.39 -7.75 42.41
N ILE A 455 -21.35 -7.47 41.52
CA ILE A 455 -22.67 -6.92 41.89
C ILE A 455 -23.42 -7.87 42.86
N ALA A 456 -23.28 -9.18 42.68
CA ALA A 456 -23.88 -10.18 43.56
C ALA A 456 -23.14 -10.37 44.90
N GLY A 457 -22.04 -9.63 45.16
CA GLY A 457 -21.24 -9.75 46.39
C GLY A 457 -20.18 -10.86 46.37
N GLY A 458 -19.92 -11.45 45.20
CA GLY A 458 -18.84 -12.40 44.97
C GLY A 458 -17.49 -11.76 44.62
N ASN A 459 -16.55 -12.57 44.17
CA ASN A 459 -15.28 -12.12 43.56
C ASN A 459 -14.83 -13.07 42.45
N VAL A 460 -13.83 -12.63 41.66
CA VAL A 460 -13.21 -13.44 40.61
C VAL A 460 -11.69 -13.35 40.71
N THR A 461 -11.00 -14.47 40.55
CA THR A 461 -9.53 -14.52 40.46
C THR A 461 -9.06 -15.13 39.14
N ALA A 462 -7.90 -14.69 38.66
CA ALA A 462 -7.25 -15.14 37.43
C ALA A 462 -6.05 -16.05 37.71
N ASP A 463 -5.82 -16.99 36.80
CA ASP A 463 -4.71 -17.94 36.81
C ASP A 463 -4.20 -18.17 35.38
N PHE A 464 -3.02 -17.62 35.08
CA PHE A 464 -2.36 -17.66 33.77
C PHE A 464 -1.30 -18.77 33.67
N SER A 465 -1.24 -19.69 34.65
CA SER A 465 -0.29 -20.81 34.68
C SER A 465 -0.68 -22.00 33.79
N LEU A 466 -1.78 -21.89 33.04
CA LEU A 466 -2.17 -22.87 32.02
C LEU A 466 -1.09 -22.96 30.93
N ASP A 467 -1.03 -24.09 30.22
CA ASP A 467 -0.03 -24.29 29.16
C ASP A 467 -0.13 -23.19 28.09
N GLN A 468 0.89 -22.33 28.07
CA GLN A 468 1.03 -21.19 27.16
C GLN A 468 1.49 -21.61 25.76
N ASN A 469 1.92 -22.86 25.57
CA ASN A 469 2.48 -23.36 24.31
C ASN A 469 1.47 -24.10 23.41
N SER A 470 0.41 -24.72 23.93
CA SER A 470 -0.49 -25.56 23.10
C SER A 470 -1.97 -25.57 23.46
N ASN A 471 -2.62 -24.41 23.64
CA ASN A 471 -4.09 -24.35 23.68
C ASN A 471 -4.66 -23.13 22.96
N TYR A 472 -5.55 -23.42 22.01
CA TYR A 472 -6.36 -22.47 21.27
C TYR A 472 -7.86 -22.86 21.41
N VAL A 473 -8.77 -21.92 21.71
CA VAL A 473 -10.23 -22.07 21.86
C VAL A 473 -11.01 -20.94 21.10
N ALA A 474 -11.86 -20.04 21.62
CA ALA A 474 -12.73 -19.16 20.78
C ALA A 474 -13.32 -17.88 21.43
N MET A 475 -12.96 -16.68 20.93
CA MET A 475 -13.56 -15.40 21.35
C MET A 475 -14.54 -14.81 20.33
N TYR A 476 -15.75 -14.40 20.75
CA TYR A 476 -16.75 -13.80 19.85
C TYR A 476 -16.37 -12.40 19.33
N ASN A 477 -16.69 -12.12 18.06
CA ASN A 477 -16.49 -10.83 17.41
C ASN A 477 -17.80 -10.27 16.83
N SER A 478 -18.27 -9.12 17.34
CA SER A 478 -19.49 -8.45 16.86
C SER A 478 -19.38 -7.81 15.47
N GLY A 479 -18.15 -7.69 14.93
CA GLY A 479 -17.94 -7.35 13.52
C GLY A 479 -18.25 -8.50 12.55
N GLY A 480 -18.39 -9.73 13.08
CA GLY A 480 -18.53 -10.93 12.26
C GLY A 480 -19.76 -10.96 11.37
N GLY A 481 -19.61 -11.58 10.20
CA GLY A 481 -20.71 -11.71 9.23
C GLY A 481 -21.08 -10.40 8.53
N LYS A 482 -20.22 -9.38 8.60
CA LYS A 482 -20.26 -8.14 7.81
C LYS A 482 -19.11 -8.16 6.78
N PRO A 483 -19.19 -7.40 5.67
CA PRO A 483 -18.07 -7.27 4.73
C PRO A 483 -16.83 -6.73 5.43
N SER A 484 -15.66 -7.31 5.16
CA SER A 484 -14.40 -6.74 5.61
C SER A 484 -14.14 -5.43 4.86
N VAL A 485 -13.75 -4.35 5.55
CA VAL A 485 -13.59 -3.02 4.91
C VAL A 485 -12.59 -2.98 3.76
N PHE A 486 -11.59 -3.88 3.78
CA PHE A 486 -10.60 -4.02 2.71
C PHE A 486 -11.11 -4.79 1.49
N THR A 487 -12.28 -5.44 1.50
CA THR A 487 -12.70 -6.28 0.36
C THR A 487 -12.90 -5.41 -0.89
N SER A 488 -12.15 -5.68 -1.97
CA SER A 488 -12.29 -4.94 -3.23
C SER A 488 -13.71 -5.05 -3.79
N TRP A 489 -14.18 -3.96 -4.38
CA TRP A 489 -15.50 -3.87 -5.00
C TRP A 489 -15.40 -3.99 -6.52
N GLY A 490 -16.30 -4.76 -7.13
CA GLY A 490 -16.61 -4.65 -8.55
C GLY A 490 -17.60 -3.51 -8.84
N GLY A 491 -18.35 -3.53 -9.95
CA GLY A 491 -18.27 -4.51 -11.04
C GLY A 491 -16.95 -4.41 -11.83
N THR A 492 -16.83 -5.16 -12.92
CA THR A 492 -15.71 -4.96 -13.87
C THR A 492 -15.84 -3.63 -14.60
N PHE A 493 -14.78 -3.18 -15.28
CA PHE A 493 -14.86 -1.99 -16.15
C PHE A 493 -15.82 -2.17 -17.34
N ASP A 494 -16.17 -3.42 -17.66
CA ASP A 494 -17.19 -3.84 -18.63
C ASP A 494 -18.60 -4.00 -18.01
N LEU A 495 -18.79 -3.65 -16.74
CA LEU A 495 -20.03 -3.82 -15.96
C LEU A 495 -20.51 -5.27 -15.78
N GLU A 496 -19.61 -6.25 -15.76
CA GLU A 496 -19.91 -7.60 -15.27
C GLU A 496 -19.93 -7.63 -13.73
N LEU A 497 -20.82 -8.45 -13.15
CA LEU A 497 -20.99 -8.53 -11.70
C LEU A 497 -19.88 -9.39 -11.07
N LYS A 498 -19.08 -8.75 -10.20
CA LYS A 498 -18.03 -9.30 -9.34
C LYS A 498 -18.03 -8.56 -7.99
N PRO A 499 -17.59 -9.19 -6.87
CA PRO A 499 -17.27 -10.61 -6.73
C PRO A 499 -18.51 -11.50 -6.89
N ASP A 500 -18.34 -12.82 -6.91
CA ASP A 500 -19.43 -13.78 -7.12
C ASP A 500 -20.12 -14.16 -5.81
N VAL A 501 -19.33 -14.36 -4.74
CA VAL A 501 -19.78 -14.74 -3.40
C VAL A 501 -18.79 -14.22 -2.35
N THR A 502 -19.18 -14.20 -1.09
CA THR A 502 -18.34 -13.85 0.05
C THR A 502 -18.14 -15.05 0.99
N ALA A 503 -16.95 -15.16 1.57
CA ALA A 503 -16.65 -16.15 2.62
C ALA A 503 -15.87 -15.49 3.79
N PRO A 504 -15.73 -16.16 4.94
CA PRO A 504 -14.88 -15.66 6.02
C PRO A 504 -13.43 -15.46 5.55
N GLY A 505 -12.94 -14.22 5.61
CA GLY A 505 -11.59 -13.83 5.19
C GLY A 505 -10.93 -12.80 6.12
N GLY A 506 -11.68 -12.13 7.00
CA GLY A 506 -11.12 -11.29 8.04
C GLY A 506 -10.81 -12.10 9.30
N ARG A 507 -9.54 -12.08 9.75
CA ARG A 507 -9.01 -12.70 11.00
C ARG A 507 -9.19 -14.21 11.03
N ILE A 508 -8.64 -14.85 10.01
CA ILE A 508 -8.67 -16.29 9.87
C ILE A 508 -7.39 -16.84 10.50
N PHE A 509 -7.58 -17.61 11.57
CA PHE A 509 -6.53 -18.38 12.21
C PHE A 509 -6.23 -19.63 11.39
N ALA A 510 -4.97 -19.84 10.99
CA ALA A 510 -4.54 -21.06 10.27
C ALA A 510 -3.02 -21.32 10.41
N PRO A 511 -2.52 -22.51 10.03
CA PRO A 511 -1.09 -22.85 9.93
C PRO A 511 -0.22 -21.77 9.26
N PHE A 512 1.05 -21.69 9.68
CA PHE A 512 2.02 -20.72 9.17
C PHE A 512 3.46 -21.26 9.35
N VAL A 513 4.40 -20.78 8.53
CA VAL A 513 5.80 -21.27 8.51
C VAL A 513 6.50 -21.23 9.88
N GLY A 514 7.35 -22.23 10.10
CA GLY A 514 8.02 -22.51 11.36
C GLY A 514 7.18 -23.37 12.31
N HIS A 515 6.25 -24.19 11.79
CA HIS A 515 5.32 -25.02 12.58
C HIS A 515 4.43 -24.22 13.54
N ARG A 516 3.99 -23.02 13.11
CA ARG A 516 3.21 -22.07 13.91
C ARG A 516 1.81 -21.88 13.32
N TYR A 517 1.02 -21.03 13.96
CA TYR A 517 -0.26 -20.56 13.42
C TYR A 517 -0.32 -19.03 13.50
N ARG A 518 -1.11 -18.40 12.62
CA ARG A 518 -1.23 -16.93 12.55
C ARG A 518 -2.65 -16.50 12.17
N ASP A 519 -3.07 -15.35 12.70
CA ASP A 519 -4.22 -14.59 12.21
C ASP A 519 -3.82 -13.79 10.97
N LEU A 520 -4.41 -14.10 9.81
CA LEU A 520 -4.31 -13.26 8.61
C LEU A 520 -5.70 -12.77 8.19
N SER A 521 -5.74 -11.59 7.57
CA SER A 521 -6.97 -11.02 7.01
C SER A 521 -6.76 -10.64 5.54
N GLY A 522 -7.66 -11.12 4.68
CA GLY A 522 -7.64 -10.83 3.25
C GLY A 522 -8.70 -11.64 2.50
N THR A 523 -9.07 -11.18 1.30
CA THR A 523 -9.78 -12.04 0.33
C THR A 523 -8.98 -13.29 0.00
N SER A 524 -7.65 -13.24 0.17
CA SER A 524 -6.70 -14.35 0.19
C SER A 524 -7.03 -15.48 1.17
N MET A 525 -7.77 -15.22 2.26
CA MET A 525 -8.22 -16.23 3.22
C MET A 525 -9.65 -16.71 2.92
N ALA A 526 -10.49 -15.84 2.35
CA ALA A 526 -11.83 -16.20 1.89
C ALA A 526 -11.79 -17.15 0.67
N CYS A 527 -10.85 -16.93 -0.25
CA CYS A 527 -10.66 -17.73 -1.46
C CYS A 527 -10.48 -19.25 -1.18
N PRO A 528 -9.49 -19.70 -0.38
CA PRO A 528 -9.31 -21.11 -0.02
C PRO A 528 -10.50 -21.68 0.76
N TYR A 529 -11.24 -20.85 1.51
CA TYR A 529 -12.43 -21.31 2.21
C TYR A 529 -13.50 -21.83 1.22
N VAL A 530 -13.73 -21.11 0.12
CA VAL A 530 -14.67 -21.52 -0.93
C VAL A 530 -14.14 -22.71 -1.73
N ALA A 531 -12.82 -22.77 -1.99
CA ALA A 531 -12.18 -23.95 -2.55
C ALA A 531 -12.42 -25.21 -1.68
N GLY A 532 -12.34 -25.07 -0.36
CA GLY A 532 -12.71 -26.11 0.59
C GLY A 532 -14.18 -26.52 0.51
N VAL A 533 -15.12 -25.57 0.42
CA VAL A 533 -16.57 -25.88 0.27
C VAL A 533 -16.84 -26.62 -1.04
N ALA A 534 -16.17 -26.23 -2.14
CA ALA A 534 -16.21 -26.97 -3.39
C ALA A 534 -15.62 -28.40 -3.24
N ALA A 535 -14.55 -28.58 -2.47
CA ALA A 535 -13.99 -29.91 -2.19
C ALA A 535 -14.96 -30.80 -1.37
N LEU A 536 -15.69 -30.24 -0.42
CA LEU A 536 -16.75 -30.97 0.29
C LEU A 536 -17.82 -31.48 -0.71
N TYR A 537 -18.29 -30.61 -1.60
CA TYR A 537 -19.25 -30.98 -2.64
C TYR A 537 -18.72 -32.08 -3.58
N ILE A 538 -17.50 -31.92 -4.10
CA ILE A 538 -16.87 -32.89 -5.01
C ILE A 538 -16.67 -34.24 -4.32
N SER A 539 -16.33 -34.28 -3.03
CA SER A 539 -16.17 -35.54 -2.30
C SER A 539 -17.47 -36.33 -2.10
N ALA A 540 -18.61 -35.64 -2.09
CA ALA A 540 -19.93 -36.26 -1.92
C ALA A 540 -20.61 -36.62 -3.26
N HIS A 541 -20.45 -35.77 -4.29
CA HIS A 541 -21.18 -35.88 -5.56
C HIS A 541 -20.31 -36.22 -6.78
N GLY A 542 -18.99 -36.27 -6.63
CA GLY A 542 -18.03 -36.43 -7.72
C GLY A 542 -17.69 -35.11 -8.43
N GLY A 543 -16.55 -35.09 -9.12
CA GLY A 543 -16.04 -33.93 -9.88
C GLY A 543 -16.13 -34.10 -11.40
N ARG A 544 -15.22 -33.46 -12.14
CA ARG A 544 -15.12 -33.58 -13.61
C ARG A 544 -15.01 -35.00 -14.13
N SER A 545 -14.44 -35.92 -13.35
CA SER A 545 -14.34 -37.35 -13.69
C SER A 545 -15.69 -38.07 -13.75
N VAL A 546 -16.72 -37.52 -13.10
CA VAL A 546 -18.09 -38.04 -13.09
C VAL A 546 -19.00 -37.23 -14.02
N HIS A 547 -18.86 -35.90 -14.01
CA HIS A 547 -19.81 -34.97 -14.64
C HIS A 547 -19.30 -34.31 -15.93
N GLY A 548 -18.02 -34.48 -16.27
CA GLY A 548 -17.40 -33.92 -17.47
C GLY A 548 -17.15 -32.41 -17.43
N ALA A 549 -16.91 -31.84 -18.61
CA ALA A 549 -16.39 -30.49 -18.79
C ALA A 549 -17.29 -29.36 -18.25
N GLY A 550 -18.62 -29.53 -18.27
CA GLY A 550 -19.57 -28.54 -17.75
C GLY A 550 -19.66 -28.46 -16.22
N PHE A 551 -18.97 -29.35 -15.49
CA PHE A 551 -19.13 -29.52 -14.04
C PHE A 551 -18.83 -28.26 -13.23
N ALA A 552 -17.65 -27.66 -13.42
CA ALA A 552 -17.21 -26.54 -12.59
C ALA A 552 -18.10 -25.30 -12.77
N LYS A 553 -18.61 -25.06 -13.98
CA LYS A 553 -19.61 -24.02 -14.25
C LYS A 553 -20.94 -24.27 -13.51
N ALA A 554 -21.39 -25.53 -13.44
CA ALA A 554 -22.58 -25.90 -12.67
C ALA A 554 -22.37 -25.75 -11.15
N LEU A 555 -21.16 -26.07 -10.65
CA LEU A 555 -20.81 -25.88 -9.24
C LEU A 555 -20.60 -24.40 -8.89
N HIS A 556 -20.01 -23.59 -9.77
CA HIS A 556 -19.98 -22.12 -9.65
C HIS A 556 -21.41 -21.57 -9.53
N ALA A 557 -22.31 -21.92 -10.47
CA ALA A 557 -23.72 -21.53 -10.38
C ALA A 557 -24.37 -21.86 -9.03
N ARG A 558 -24.07 -23.04 -8.48
CA ARG A 558 -24.59 -23.53 -7.20
C ARG A 558 -23.99 -22.81 -5.98
N ILE A 559 -22.70 -22.48 -6.02
CA ILE A 559 -22.00 -21.69 -4.99
C ILE A 559 -22.54 -20.26 -4.98
N THR A 560 -22.57 -19.59 -6.14
CA THR A 560 -23.10 -18.23 -6.29
C THR A 560 -24.57 -18.18 -5.85
N ALA A 561 -25.39 -19.16 -6.23
CA ALA A 561 -26.80 -19.20 -5.82
C ALA A 561 -27.03 -19.34 -4.30
N SER A 562 -26.06 -19.85 -3.54
CA SER A 562 -26.19 -20.12 -2.08
C SER A 562 -26.05 -18.90 -1.17
N GLY A 563 -25.50 -17.79 -1.69
CA GLY A 563 -25.09 -16.66 -0.86
C GLY A 563 -26.24 -15.98 -0.13
N ARG A 564 -26.04 -15.75 1.17
CA ARG A 564 -26.98 -15.03 2.06
C ARG A 564 -26.58 -13.58 2.19
N ALA A 565 -27.55 -12.66 2.16
CA ALA A 565 -27.28 -11.24 2.32
C ALA A 565 -26.65 -10.93 3.70
N ILE A 566 -25.65 -10.05 3.70
CA ILE A 566 -24.98 -9.55 4.90
C ILE A 566 -25.17 -8.03 5.02
N PRO A 567 -25.28 -7.46 6.23
CA PRO A 567 -25.50 -6.02 6.40
C PRO A 567 -24.32 -5.22 5.85
N TRP A 568 -24.60 -4.06 5.24
CA TRP A 568 -23.55 -3.13 4.86
C TRP A 568 -22.87 -2.53 6.10
N SER A 569 -21.57 -2.27 6.01
CA SER A 569 -20.80 -1.67 7.10
C SER A 569 -19.60 -0.89 6.56
N ASP A 570 -19.31 0.24 7.20
CA ASP A 570 -18.10 1.06 7.09
C ASP A 570 -16.99 0.65 8.09
N GLY A 571 -17.14 -0.51 8.73
CA GLY A 571 -16.29 -0.95 9.84
C GLY A 571 -16.52 -0.19 11.14
N SER A 572 -17.63 0.54 11.28
CA SER A 572 -18.13 1.06 12.55
C SER A 572 -19.19 0.15 13.18
N THR A 573 -19.60 0.48 14.41
CA THR A 573 -20.70 -0.16 15.14
C THR A 573 -22.09 0.16 14.58
N LYS A 574 -22.21 1.18 13.71
CA LYS A 574 -23.48 1.68 13.20
C LYS A 574 -24.18 0.67 12.29
N ASP A 575 -25.46 0.42 12.58
CA ASP A 575 -26.37 -0.20 11.62
C ASP A 575 -26.92 0.87 10.67
N PHE A 576 -26.73 0.67 9.36
CA PHE A 576 -27.23 1.56 8.32
C PHE A 576 -28.61 1.12 7.80
N GLY A 577 -29.11 -0.06 8.17
CA GLY A 577 -30.41 -0.59 7.72
C GLY A 577 -30.43 -1.09 6.28
N PHE A 578 -29.27 -1.29 5.65
CA PHE A 578 -29.13 -1.75 4.27
C PHE A 578 -28.32 -3.05 4.17
N TRP A 579 -28.67 -3.91 3.21
CA TRP A 579 -27.82 -5.02 2.80
C TRP A 579 -26.65 -4.52 1.95
N ALA A 580 -25.49 -5.15 2.09
CA ALA A 580 -24.33 -4.85 1.25
C ALA A 580 -24.65 -5.08 -0.24
N PRO A 581 -24.22 -4.19 -1.15
CA PRO A 581 -24.51 -4.30 -2.56
C PRO A 581 -23.78 -5.50 -3.18
N PRO A 582 -24.39 -6.27 -4.10
CA PRO A 582 -23.72 -7.35 -4.81
C PRO A 582 -22.38 -7.04 -5.49
N ILE A 583 -22.08 -5.78 -5.79
CA ILE A 583 -20.74 -5.41 -6.30
C ILE A 583 -19.67 -5.31 -5.20
N GLN A 584 -20.05 -5.37 -3.91
CA GLN A 584 -19.13 -5.55 -2.79
C GLN A 584 -19.03 -7.02 -2.36
N VAL A 585 -20.15 -7.77 -2.40
CA VAL A 585 -20.27 -9.09 -1.73
C VAL A 585 -20.76 -10.22 -2.64
N GLY A 586 -21.01 -9.97 -3.92
CA GLY A 586 -21.66 -10.92 -4.81
C GLY A 586 -23.05 -11.32 -4.31
N SER A 587 -23.30 -12.62 -4.28
CA SER A 587 -24.49 -13.17 -3.63
C SER A 587 -24.44 -13.15 -2.09
N GLY A 588 -23.36 -12.66 -1.48
CA GLY A 588 -23.18 -12.56 -0.03
C GLY A 588 -22.52 -13.79 0.60
N LEU A 589 -22.69 -13.97 1.90
CA LEU A 589 -21.99 -15.02 2.66
C LEU A 589 -22.45 -16.42 2.25
N ILE A 590 -21.51 -17.26 1.79
CA ILE A 590 -21.73 -18.63 1.34
C ILE A 590 -22.47 -19.50 2.36
N ASP A 591 -23.34 -20.38 1.87
CA ASP A 591 -24.01 -21.42 2.66
C ASP A 591 -23.62 -22.80 2.10
N ALA A 592 -22.59 -23.41 2.70
CA ALA A 592 -22.06 -24.71 2.33
C ALA A 592 -23.11 -25.83 2.46
N ALA A 593 -24.04 -25.72 3.43
CA ALA A 593 -25.11 -26.69 3.59
C ALA A 593 -26.13 -26.61 2.45
N ALA A 594 -26.44 -25.40 1.96
CA ALA A 594 -27.24 -25.20 0.74
C ALA A 594 -26.49 -25.66 -0.53
N VAL A 595 -25.18 -25.35 -0.63
CA VAL A 595 -24.32 -25.87 -1.72
C VAL A 595 -24.31 -27.39 -1.75
N LEU A 596 -24.29 -28.08 -0.61
CA LEU A 596 -24.35 -29.54 -0.63
C LEU A 596 -25.77 -30.06 -0.94
N ASN A 597 -26.79 -29.58 -0.23
CA ASN A 597 -28.05 -30.29 -0.08
C ASN A 597 -29.21 -29.77 -0.95
N SER A 598 -29.12 -28.57 -1.55
CA SER A 598 -30.22 -28.02 -2.36
C SER A 598 -30.59 -28.95 -3.52
N THR A 599 -31.87 -29.33 -3.62
CA THR A 599 -32.37 -30.10 -4.78
C THR A 599 -32.75 -29.19 -5.95
N SER A 600 -32.84 -27.89 -5.72
CA SER A 600 -32.96 -26.87 -6.75
C SER A 600 -31.59 -26.52 -7.32
N GLN A 601 -31.47 -26.43 -8.65
CA GLN A 601 -30.26 -26.02 -9.36
C GLN A 601 -30.58 -24.89 -10.33
N LEU A 602 -29.76 -23.84 -10.32
CA LEU A 602 -29.83 -22.73 -11.28
C LEU A 602 -28.80 -22.93 -12.41
N SER A 603 -29.15 -22.47 -13.60
CA SER A 603 -28.28 -22.44 -14.79
C SER A 603 -28.73 -21.34 -15.75
N GLY A 604 -27.95 -21.06 -16.80
CA GLY A 604 -28.16 -19.90 -17.66
C GLY A 604 -27.57 -18.63 -17.03
N GLU A 605 -28.34 -17.54 -16.96
CA GLU A 605 -27.88 -16.28 -16.37
C GLU A 605 -28.01 -16.34 -14.83
N ILE A 606 -26.91 -16.71 -14.17
CA ILE A 606 -26.81 -16.80 -12.70
C ILE A 606 -26.47 -15.47 -12.02
N LYS A 607 -26.25 -14.42 -12.81
CA LYS A 607 -25.97 -13.03 -12.41
C LYS A 607 -26.61 -12.11 -13.44
N PHE A 608 -27.39 -11.12 -13.04
CA PHE A 608 -28.02 -10.17 -13.97
C PHE A 608 -27.25 -8.84 -13.98
N ALA A 609 -26.33 -8.70 -14.95
CA ALA A 609 -25.71 -7.42 -15.27
C ALA A 609 -26.72 -6.58 -16.08
N LEU A 610 -27.31 -5.56 -15.45
CA LEU A 610 -28.30 -4.68 -16.08
C LEU A 610 -27.66 -3.61 -16.97
N ASN A 611 -26.33 -3.47 -16.89
CA ASN A 611 -25.51 -2.48 -17.60
C ASN A 611 -25.83 -1.02 -17.19
N ASP A 612 -25.30 -0.05 -17.93
CA ASP A 612 -25.65 1.37 -17.83
C ASP A 612 -27.04 1.67 -18.45
N THR A 613 -27.60 2.87 -18.26
CA THR A 613 -28.96 3.18 -18.77
C THR A 613 -29.05 3.36 -20.28
N HIS A 614 -27.91 3.55 -20.96
CA HIS A 614 -27.84 3.68 -22.42
C HIS A 614 -27.77 2.31 -23.11
N HIS A 615 -27.07 1.36 -22.50
CA HIS A 615 -26.90 -0.02 -22.95
C HIS A 615 -27.71 -1.02 -22.10
N PHE A 616 -28.83 -0.54 -21.52
CA PHE A 616 -29.63 -1.22 -20.50
C PHE A 616 -30.12 -2.62 -20.92
N SER A 617 -29.74 -3.63 -20.15
CA SER A 617 -30.23 -5.00 -20.30
C SER A 617 -31.55 -5.18 -19.55
N ARG A 618 -32.65 -5.11 -20.31
CA ARG A 618 -34.02 -5.17 -19.74
C ARG A 618 -34.53 -6.57 -19.43
N TYR A 619 -34.13 -7.57 -20.20
CA TYR A 619 -34.72 -8.91 -20.20
C TYR A 619 -33.69 -9.93 -19.73
N HIS A 620 -34.03 -10.68 -18.69
CA HIS A 620 -33.15 -11.66 -18.06
C HIS A 620 -33.88 -12.97 -17.79
N GLN A 621 -33.16 -14.09 -17.73
CA GLN A 621 -33.77 -15.40 -17.46
C GLN A 621 -32.82 -16.40 -16.80
N VAL A 622 -33.35 -17.22 -15.89
CA VAL A 622 -32.62 -18.31 -15.24
C VAL A 622 -33.36 -19.63 -15.41
N ASP A 623 -32.63 -20.68 -15.73
CA ASP A 623 -33.16 -22.04 -15.85
C ASP A 623 -33.10 -22.74 -14.50
N ILE A 624 -34.27 -23.13 -13.98
CA ILE A 624 -34.44 -23.82 -12.70
C ILE A 624 -34.66 -25.31 -12.98
N THR A 625 -33.75 -26.14 -12.49
CA THR A 625 -33.85 -27.61 -12.56
C THR A 625 -34.14 -28.18 -11.18
N ASN A 626 -35.13 -29.06 -11.10
CA ASN A 626 -35.44 -29.81 -9.88
C ASN A 626 -34.77 -31.19 -9.95
N THR A 627 -33.70 -31.38 -9.18
CA THR A 627 -32.96 -32.65 -9.07
C THR A 627 -33.54 -33.61 -8.02
N GLY A 628 -34.57 -33.19 -7.29
CA GLY A 628 -35.26 -33.97 -6.27
C GLY A 628 -36.28 -34.96 -6.82
N ALA A 629 -36.84 -35.78 -5.93
CA ALA A 629 -37.78 -36.85 -6.28
C ALA A 629 -39.26 -36.42 -6.36
N THR A 630 -39.59 -35.18 -5.99
CA THR A 630 -40.98 -34.66 -5.96
C THR A 630 -41.10 -33.33 -6.70
N GLU A 631 -42.27 -33.03 -7.27
CA GLU A 631 -42.55 -31.70 -7.84
C GLU A 631 -42.32 -30.59 -6.79
N LEU A 632 -41.67 -29.50 -7.20
CA LEU A 632 -41.44 -28.32 -6.37
C LEU A 632 -42.19 -27.12 -6.94
N GLU A 633 -42.83 -26.33 -6.07
CA GLU A 633 -43.40 -25.03 -6.41
C GLU A 633 -42.43 -23.92 -5.99
N TYR A 634 -42.13 -23.01 -6.91
CA TYR A 634 -41.19 -21.90 -6.71
C TYR A 634 -41.90 -20.57 -6.57
N ARG A 635 -41.35 -19.72 -5.70
CA ARG A 635 -41.78 -18.34 -5.46
C ARG A 635 -40.59 -17.40 -5.65
N PHE A 636 -40.88 -16.21 -6.18
CA PHE A 636 -39.88 -15.21 -6.52
C PHE A 636 -40.11 -13.96 -5.67
N GLN A 637 -39.02 -13.36 -5.16
CA GLN A 637 -39.06 -12.13 -4.38
C GLN A 637 -37.83 -11.27 -4.68
N VAL A 638 -37.98 -9.95 -4.71
CA VAL A 638 -36.85 -9.01 -4.77
C VAL A 638 -36.35 -8.69 -3.37
N GLN A 639 -35.03 -8.74 -3.19
CA GLN A 639 -34.32 -8.23 -2.02
C GLN A 639 -33.41 -7.07 -2.47
N SER A 640 -33.87 -5.83 -2.30
CA SER A 640 -33.06 -4.62 -2.58
C SER A 640 -31.83 -4.59 -1.68
N ALA A 641 -30.69 -4.14 -2.21
CA ALA A 641 -29.50 -3.80 -1.43
C ALA A 641 -29.30 -2.28 -1.33
N ALA A 642 -28.22 -1.83 -0.71
CA ALA A 642 -27.83 -0.42 -0.74
C ALA A 642 -27.67 0.07 -2.19
N GLY A 643 -28.28 1.21 -2.50
CA GLY A 643 -27.91 2.04 -3.64
C GLY A 643 -26.99 3.16 -3.19
N PHE A 644 -26.20 3.72 -4.10
CA PHE A 644 -25.28 4.82 -3.80
C PHE A 644 -24.89 5.58 -5.07
N GLU A 645 -24.33 6.78 -4.93
CA GLU A 645 -23.74 7.56 -6.02
C GLU A 645 -22.25 7.27 -6.13
N SER A 646 -21.79 6.68 -7.23
CA SER A 646 -20.37 6.28 -7.39
C SER A 646 -19.46 7.36 -7.95
N TYR A 647 -20.01 8.41 -8.56
CA TYR A 647 -19.23 9.48 -9.21
C TYR A 647 -19.47 10.81 -8.52
N TRP A 648 -18.42 11.63 -8.46
CA TRP A 648 -18.43 12.96 -7.86
C TRP A 648 -18.23 14.01 -8.94
N THR A 649 -18.90 15.16 -8.79
CA THR A 649 -18.84 16.29 -9.74
C THR A 649 -18.85 17.63 -8.99
N PRO A 650 -18.46 18.74 -9.65
CA PRO A 650 -18.50 20.09 -9.05
C PRO A 650 -19.85 20.49 -8.46
N GLU A 651 -20.94 20.05 -9.07
CA GLU A 651 -22.33 20.33 -8.64
C GLU A 651 -22.79 19.44 -7.48
N ALA A 652 -21.96 18.48 -7.06
CA ALA A 652 -22.26 17.54 -5.98
C ALA A 652 -21.59 17.87 -4.65
N ALA A 653 -20.64 18.82 -4.61
CA ALA A 653 -19.98 19.24 -3.38
C ALA A 653 -20.95 20.00 -2.46
N SER A 654 -21.28 19.40 -1.31
CA SER A 654 -22.05 20.07 -0.25
C SER A 654 -21.26 21.14 0.50
N ASN A 655 -19.95 21.22 0.26
CA ASN A 655 -19.06 22.26 0.75
C ASN A 655 -18.39 22.97 -0.45
N PRO A 656 -18.68 24.26 -0.70
CA PRO A 656 -18.05 25.03 -1.79
C PRO A 656 -16.52 25.18 -1.67
N ASP A 657 -15.95 24.97 -0.49
CA ASP A 657 -14.51 25.09 -0.24
C ASP A 657 -13.70 23.85 -0.69
N LEU A 658 -14.38 22.77 -1.14
CA LEU A 658 -13.74 21.59 -1.74
C LEU A 658 -13.87 21.66 -3.27
N ILE A 659 -12.75 21.83 -3.98
CA ILE A 659 -12.74 21.94 -5.45
C ILE A 659 -13.17 20.62 -6.10
N ALA A 660 -14.17 20.74 -6.97
CA ALA A 660 -15.05 19.73 -7.55
C ALA A 660 -14.50 18.54 -8.37
N ILE A 661 -13.21 18.17 -8.30
CA ILE A 661 -12.50 17.35 -9.31
C ILE A 661 -13.25 16.03 -9.69
N PRO A 662 -13.77 15.86 -10.93
CA PRO A 662 -14.61 14.72 -11.30
C PRO A 662 -13.93 13.35 -11.21
N ARG A 663 -14.39 12.45 -10.34
CA ARG A 663 -13.84 11.09 -10.19
C ARG A 663 -14.83 10.09 -9.60
N ILE A 664 -14.46 8.80 -9.67
CA ILE A 664 -15.09 7.77 -8.86
C ILE A 664 -14.78 8.03 -7.37
N LYS A 665 -15.80 7.85 -6.53
CA LYS A 665 -15.72 8.04 -5.08
C LYS A 665 -15.00 6.89 -4.40
N ASP A 666 -14.21 7.23 -3.39
CA ASP A 666 -13.55 6.27 -2.53
C ASP A 666 -14.56 5.77 -1.47
N PHE A 667 -14.34 4.59 -0.90
CA PHE A 667 -15.29 3.95 0.03
C PHE A 667 -15.72 4.82 1.22
N PRO A 668 -14.86 5.62 1.87
CA PRO A 668 -15.26 6.54 2.95
C PRO A 668 -16.28 7.62 2.52
N GLU A 669 -16.40 7.87 1.22
CA GLU A 669 -17.30 8.88 0.62
C GLU A 669 -18.63 8.27 0.15
N ILE A 670 -18.76 6.94 0.19
CA ILE A 670 -19.97 6.21 -0.20
C ILE A 670 -21.00 6.30 0.93
N VAL A 671 -22.06 7.06 0.69
CA VAL A 671 -23.25 7.12 1.57
C VAL A 671 -24.33 6.20 1.00
N PRO A 672 -24.73 5.12 1.71
CA PRO A 672 -25.79 4.24 1.25
C PRO A 672 -27.15 4.91 1.38
N PHE A 673 -27.98 4.78 0.33
CA PHE A 673 -29.37 5.19 0.33
C PHE A 673 -30.24 4.21 -0.47
N LYS A 674 -31.55 4.46 -0.50
CA LYS A 674 -32.51 3.54 -1.12
C LYS A 674 -32.69 3.83 -2.61
N ILE A 675 -32.38 2.85 -3.46
CA ILE A 675 -32.78 2.84 -4.88
C ILE A 675 -33.43 1.48 -5.16
N ASP A 676 -34.76 1.42 -5.19
CA ASP A 676 -35.47 0.18 -5.49
C ASP A 676 -35.45 -0.12 -6.99
N ALA A 677 -35.12 -1.38 -7.33
CA ALA A 677 -35.30 -1.89 -8.68
C ALA A 677 -36.79 -2.22 -8.94
N VAL A 678 -37.29 -1.84 -10.10
CA VAL A 678 -38.63 -2.25 -10.57
C VAL A 678 -38.46 -3.54 -11.36
N VAL A 679 -38.89 -4.67 -10.78
CA VAL A 679 -38.70 -6.01 -11.35
C VAL A 679 -40.05 -6.68 -11.61
N GLY A 680 -40.32 -7.00 -12.88
CA GLY A 680 -41.36 -7.93 -13.28
C GLY A 680 -40.90 -9.36 -13.00
N LEU A 681 -41.56 -10.02 -12.06
CA LEU A 681 -41.30 -11.40 -11.65
C LEU A 681 -42.17 -12.39 -12.45
N PRO A 682 -41.77 -13.68 -12.54
CA PRO A 682 -42.62 -14.74 -13.06
C PRO A 682 -43.99 -14.76 -12.37
N SER A 683 -45.07 -14.86 -13.15
CA SER A 683 -46.44 -14.82 -12.65
C SER A 683 -47.13 -16.18 -12.75
N GLY A 684 -48.10 -16.41 -11.86
CA GLY A 684 -48.79 -17.70 -11.72
C GLY A 684 -48.00 -18.73 -10.90
N THR A 685 -48.44 -19.98 -10.93
CA THR A 685 -47.83 -21.07 -10.15
C THR A 685 -46.66 -21.70 -10.91
N PHE A 686 -45.43 -21.42 -10.49
CA PHE A 686 -44.22 -21.96 -11.13
C PHE A 686 -43.86 -23.33 -10.51
N LYS A 687 -44.32 -24.42 -11.13
CA LYS A 687 -44.06 -25.80 -10.69
C LYS A 687 -43.03 -26.47 -11.60
N VAL A 688 -42.06 -27.17 -11.01
CA VAL A 688 -41.03 -27.94 -11.72
C VAL A 688 -41.04 -29.38 -11.23
N GLY A 689 -41.32 -30.33 -12.12
CA GLY A 689 -41.35 -31.76 -11.83
C GLY A 689 -39.95 -32.37 -11.59
N PRO A 690 -39.87 -33.60 -11.05
CA PRO A 690 -38.60 -34.31 -10.87
C PRO A 690 -37.82 -34.44 -12.19
N GLY A 691 -36.57 -33.98 -12.21
CA GLY A 691 -35.72 -33.97 -13.40
C GLY A 691 -36.14 -32.98 -14.50
N GLU A 692 -37.17 -32.15 -14.27
CA GLU A 692 -37.60 -31.12 -15.21
C GLU A 692 -36.75 -29.85 -15.03
N THR A 693 -36.51 -29.14 -16.13
CA THR A 693 -35.96 -27.78 -16.16
C THR A 693 -37.00 -26.82 -16.71
N LYS A 694 -37.19 -25.66 -16.05
CA LYS A 694 -38.04 -24.57 -16.54
C LYS A 694 -37.34 -23.22 -16.43
N THR A 695 -37.48 -22.41 -17.48
CA THR A 695 -36.96 -21.04 -17.54
C THR A 695 -37.87 -20.06 -16.79
N ALA A 696 -37.37 -19.44 -15.73
CA ALA A 696 -37.97 -18.28 -15.09
C ALA A 696 -37.48 -17.00 -15.79
N LYS A 697 -38.39 -16.06 -16.09
CA LYS A 697 -38.10 -14.83 -16.84
C LYS A 697 -38.37 -13.59 -16.01
N PHE A 698 -37.49 -12.61 -16.13
CA PHE A 698 -37.50 -11.37 -15.38
C PHE A 698 -37.39 -10.17 -16.32
N THR A 699 -38.06 -9.07 -15.95
CA THR A 699 -37.96 -7.80 -16.67
C THR A 699 -37.59 -6.68 -15.71
N PHE A 700 -36.57 -5.90 -16.01
CA PHE A 700 -36.17 -4.76 -15.18
C PHE A 700 -36.59 -3.44 -15.85
N ASP A 701 -37.04 -2.48 -15.05
CA ASP A 701 -37.23 -1.10 -15.49
C ASP A 701 -36.24 -0.17 -14.77
N ILE A 702 -35.78 0.86 -15.47
CA ILE A 702 -34.84 1.84 -14.93
C ILE A 702 -35.51 2.61 -13.77
N PRO A 703 -34.88 2.65 -12.57
CA PRO A 703 -35.40 3.41 -11.44
C PRO A 703 -35.64 4.89 -11.79
N GLN A 704 -36.69 5.47 -11.21
CA GLN A 704 -37.04 6.87 -11.43
C GLN A 704 -36.22 7.80 -10.52
N GLY A 705 -35.90 9.01 -11.00
CA GLY A 705 -35.20 10.04 -10.22
C GLY A 705 -33.68 9.85 -10.09
N LEU A 706 -33.07 8.98 -10.91
CA LEU A 706 -31.61 8.85 -10.99
C LEU A 706 -30.97 10.12 -11.56
N ASN A 707 -29.86 10.56 -10.95
CA ASN A 707 -29.03 11.65 -11.45
C ASN A 707 -27.84 11.08 -12.24
N SER A 708 -27.89 11.08 -13.57
CA SER A 708 -26.87 10.41 -14.41
C SER A 708 -25.47 10.93 -14.18
N SER A 709 -25.33 12.23 -13.94
CA SER A 709 -24.06 12.90 -13.65
C SER A 709 -23.41 12.45 -12.34
N ARG A 710 -24.03 11.58 -11.53
CA ARG A 710 -23.44 11.00 -10.31
C ARG A 710 -23.28 9.48 -10.36
N LEU A 711 -23.53 8.88 -11.53
CA LEU A 711 -23.50 7.44 -11.79
C LEU A 711 -24.11 6.57 -10.66
N PRO A 712 -25.36 6.82 -10.22
CA PRO A 712 -25.96 6.07 -9.13
C PRO A 712 -26.09 4.58 -9.45
N VAL A 713 -25.55 3.74 -8.58
CA VAL A 713 -25.62 2.27 -8.66
C VAL A 713 -26.83 1.78 -7.88
N TRP A 714 -27.67 0.96 -8.51
CA TRP A 714 -28.72 0.17 -7.83
C TRP A 714 -28.42 -1.31 -7.95
N SER A 715 -28.78 -2.07 -6.91
CA SER A 715 -28.42 -3.48 -6.83
C SER A 715 -29.32 -4.25 -5.87
N GLY A 716 -29.22 -5.58 -5.90
CA GLY A 716 -29.99 -6.46 -5.05
C GLY A 716 -29.99 -7.90 -5.55
N LYS A 717 -30.97 -8.69 -5.12
CA LYS A 717 -31.09 -10.09 -5.52
C LYS A 717 -32.53 -10.45 -5.83
N VAL A 718 -32.71 -11.38 -6.77
CA VAL A 718 -33.95 -12.16 -6.89
C VAL A 718 -33.78 -13.41 -6.03
N LEU A 719 -34.59 -13.53 -4.98
CA LEU A 719 -34.71 -14.75 -4.18
C LEU A 719 -35.67 -15.72 -4.89
N ILE A 720 -35.27 -16.99 -4.93
CA ILE A 720 -35.98 -18.11 -5.55
C ILE A 720 -36.18 -19.16 -4.45
N SER A 721 -37.40 -19.23 -3.91
CA SER A 721 -37.74 -20.11 -2.78
C SER A 721 -38.62 -21.26 -3.24
N ALA A 722 -38.22 -22.49 -2.95
CA ALA A 722 -38.95 -23.70 -3.32
C ALA A 722 -39.78 -24.27 -2.15
N SER A 723 -40.81 -25.06 -2.47
CA SER A 723 -41.74 -25.64 -1.49
C SER A 723 -41.14 -26.66 -0.51
N ASN A 724 -39.92 -27.12 -0.74
CA ASN A 724 -39.14 -27.98 0.18
C ASN A 724 -38.29 -27.18 1.19
N GLY A 725 -38.17 -25.86 1.02
CA GLY A 725 -37.31 -25.00 1.84
C GLY A 725 -35.99 -24.58 1.17
N ASP A 726 -35.67 -25.03 -0.05
CA ASP A 726 -34.51 -24.49 -0.78
C ASP A 726 -34.72 -22.98 -0.99
N VAL A 727 -33.73 -22.16 -0.67
CA VAL A 727 -33.71 -20.72 -0.99
C VAL A 727 -32.41 -20.41 -1.73
N LEU A 728 -32.54 -20.04 -3.00
CA LEU A 728 -31.44 -19.66 -3.87
C LEU A 728 -31.58 -18.18 -4.25
N SER A 729 -30.49 -17.57 -4.74
CA SER A 729 -30.52 -16.18 -5.19
C SER A 729 -29.81 -15.94 -6.53
N VAL A 730 -30.28 -14.94 -7.28
CA VAL A 730 -29.59 -14.39 -8.45
C VAL A 730 -29.31 -12.91 -8.18
N PRO A 731 -28.05 -12.48 -8.02
CA PRO A 731 -27.70 -11.09 -7.80
C PRO A 731 -27.84 -10.26 -9.08
N TYR A 732 -28.17 -8.98 -8.93
CA TYR A 732 -28.26 -8.00 -10.01
C TYR A 732 -27.65 -6.65 -9.62
N PHE A 733 -27.15 -5.91 -10.62
CA PHE A 733 -26.81 -4.49 -10.47
C PHE A 733 -26.92 -3.73 -11.80
N GLY A 734 -27.08 -2.41 -11.74
CA GLY A 734 -27.03 -1.51 -12.89
C GLY A 734 -26.52 -0.11 -12.49
N VAL A 735 -26.12 0.69 -13.49
CA VAL A 735 -25.51 2.02 -13.30
C VAL A 735 -26.35 3.11 -13.97
N GLY A 736 -26.58 4.22 -13.26
CA GLY A 736 -27.47 5.29 -13.69
C GLY A 736 -26.77 6.32 -14.54
N GLY A 737 -27.04 6.34 -15.84
CA GLY A 737 -26.36 7.19 -16.81
C GLY A 737 -25.73 6.35 -17.91
N SER A 738 -25.01 7.01 -18.82
CA SER A 738 -24.17 6.37 -19.81
C SER A 738 -22.71 6.55 -19.42
N ILE A 739 -21.99 5.47 -19.12
CA ILE A 739 -20.57 5.56 -18.73
C ILE A 739 -19.73 6.16 -19.87
N LYS A 740 -20.14 5.97 -21.12
CA LYS A 740 -19.52 6.58 -22.30
C LYS A 740 -19.71 8.11 -22.42
N HIS A 741 -20.74 8.70 -21.80
CA HIS A 741 -21.10 10.11 -21.98
C HIS A 741 -21.09 10.94 -20.68
N ASP A 742 -21.46 10.35 -19.53
CA ASP A 742 -21.51 11.02 -18.22
C ASP A 742 -20.14 11.00 -17.51
N ILE A 743 -19.18 10.14 -17.94
CA ILE A 743 -17.76 10.33 -17.61
C ILE A 743 -17.21 11.38 -18.57
N VAL A 744 -17.00 12.58 -18.04
CA VAL A 744 -16.71 13.80 -18.83
C VAL A 744 -15.25 13.89 -19.29
N ASP A 745 -14.36 13.14 -18.63
CA ASP A 745 -12.91 13.33 -18.65
C ASP A 745 -12.25 11.94 -18.48
N MET A 746 -11.89 11.23 -19.56
CA MET A 746 -11.26 9.90 -19.45
C MET A 746 -9.81 10.01 -18.97
N PHE A 747 -9.04 10.89 -19.59
CA PHE A 747 -7.84 11.42 -18.97
C PHE A 747 -8.25 12.35 -17.83
N TYR A 748 -7.46 12.41 -16.77
CA TYR A 748 -7.81 13.23 -15.61
C TYR A 748 -7.38 14.71 -15.83
N THR A 749 -7.92 15.36 -16.87
CA THR A 749 -7.51 16.71 -17.33
C THR A 749 -7.83 17.79 -16.31
N SER A 750 -8.87 17.58 -15.49
CA SER A 750 -9.18 18.40 -14.31
C SER A 750 -8.06 18.43 -13.25
N MET A 751 -7.12 17.48 -13.25
CA MET A 751 -5.87 17.50 -12.45
C MET A 751 -4.61 17.77 -13.30
N GLY A 752 -4.80 18.21 -14.55
CA GLY A 752 -3.74 18.52 -15.51
C GLY A 752 -3.22 17.33 -16.30
N TYR A 753 -3.82 16.13 -16.24
CA TYR A 753 -3.35 14.95 -16.97
C TYR A 753 -3.95 14.82 -18.38
N PRO A 754 -3.21 14.30 -19.37
CA PRO A 754 -1.81 13.89 -19.29
C PRO A 754 -0.86 15.09 -19.17
N LYS A 755 0.14 14.98 -18.30
CA LYS A 755 1.21 15.98 -18.19
C LYS A 755 2.37 15.55 -19.08
N ILE A 756 2.87 16.44 -19.92
CA ILE A 756 4.02 16.15 -20.78
C ILE A 756 5.12 17.17 -20.49
N ALA A 757 6.27 16.68 -20.06
CA ALA A 757 7.38 17.48 -19.55
C ALA A 757 8.74 16.97 -20.07
N SER A 758 9.78 17.78 -19.91
CA SER A 758 11.14 17.47 -20.37
C SER A 758 12.23 18.23 -19.63
N GLY A 759 13.44 17.66 -19.56
CA GLY A 759 14.58 18.25 -18.86
C GLY A 759 14.56 18.07 -17.34
N VAL A 760 15.66 18.42 -16.68
CA VAL A 760 15.82 18.34 -15.21
C VAL A 760 14.72 19.12 -14.48
N ASN A 761 14.36 20.29 -14.98
CA ASN A 761 13.33 21.16 -14.40
C ASN A 761 11.89 20.78 -14.80
N ARG A 762 11.68 19.63 -15.49
CA ARG A 762 10.37 19.15 -15.98
C ARG A 762 9.55 20.23 -16.73
N THR A 763 10.21 21.02 -17.59
CA THR A 763 9.58 22.05 -18.43
C THR A 763 8.49 21.45 -19.30
N LEU A 764 7.29 22.05 -19.28
CA LEU A 764 6.11 21.53 -19.98
C LEU A 764 6.27 21.60 -21.51
N ILE A 765 5.65 20.66 -22.23
CA ILE A 765 5.72 20.57 -23.69
C ILE A 765 5.15 21.80 -24.41
N THR A 766 4.23 22.52 -23.76
CA THR A 766 3.65 23.79 -24.20
C THR A 766 4.67 24.91 -24.26
N GLU A 767 5.70 24.86 -23.40
CA GLU A 767 6.83 25.80 -23.37
C GLU A 767 8.00 25.29 -24.22
N LYS A 768 8.26 23.98 -24.19
CA LYS A 768 9.39 23.32 -24.86
C LYS A 768 8.93 22.06 -25.61
N SER A 769 8.69 22.21 -26.91
CA SER A 769 8.31 21.13 -27.84
C SER A 769 9.47 20.57 -28.68
N SER A 770 10.72 20.94 -28.37
CA SER A 770 11.92 20.40 -29.02
C SER A 770 12.76 19.55 -28.07
N PHE A 771 13.34 18.47 -28.59
CA PHE A 771 14.09 17.47 -27.81
C PHE A 771 15.32 17.02 -28.59
N ASN A 772 16.48 16.93 -27.94
CA ASN A 772 17.70 16.35 -28.52
C ASN A 772 18.03 14.94 -28.00
N PHE A 773 17.30 14.43 -27.00
CA PHE A 773 17.53 13.14 -26.33
C PHE A 773 18.91 13.03 -25.64
N ASP A 774 19.45 14.13 -25.12
CA ASP A 774 20.60 14.15 -24.21
C ASP A 774 20.20 13.59 -22.85
N LEU A 775 20.59 12.34 -22.61
CA LEU A 775 20.28 11.57 -21.41
C LEU A 775 21.18 11.93 -20.21
N SER A 776 22.13 12.85 -20.35
CA SER A 776 23.02 13.21 -19.24
C SER A 776 22.25 13.74 -18.03
N LEU A 777 22.81 13.54 -16.83
CA LEU A 777 22.23 14.03 -15.56
C LEU A 777 22.01 15.56 -15.55
N ALA A 778 22.76 16.30 -16.37
CA ALA A 778 22.65 17.75 -16.49
C ALA A 778 21.56 18.22 -17.48
N ALA A 779 21.16 17.36 -18.43
CA ALA A 779 20.20 17.71 -19.48
C ALA A 779 18.84 17.05 -19.27
N GLN A 780 18.79 15.71 -19.18
CA GLN A 780 17.57 14.91 -19.12
C GLN A 780 16.55 15.27 -20.23
N ASP A 781 17.03 15.58 -21.45
CA ASP A 781 16.25 16.16 -22.54
C ASP A 781 15.47 15.10 -23.35
N PHE A 782 14.54 14.43 -22.68
CA PHE A 782 13.63 13.45 -23.26
C PHE A 782 12.18 13.77 -22.86
N VAL A 783 11.20 13.05 -23.42
CA VAL A 783 9.78 13.30 -23.17
C VAL A 783 9.29 12.44 -22.01
N ARG A 784 8.78 13.07 -20.96
CA ARG A 784 8.11 12.41 -19.82
C ARG A 784 6.61 12.64 -19.95
N LEU A 785 5.84 11.56 -20.00
CA LEU A 785 4.38 11.56 -20.06
C LEU A 785 3.84 10.99 -18.75
N GLN A 786 3.03 11.76 -18.02
CA GLN A 786 2.25 11.26 -16.89
C GLN A 786 0.78 11.11 -17.31
N VAL A 787 0.16 9.97 -17.02
CA VAL A 787 -1.23 9.66 -17.33
C VAL A 787 -1.96 9.26 -16.04
N ALA A 788 -3.15 9.80 -15.83
CA ALA A 788 -4.13 9.31 -14.86
C ALA A 788 -5.47 9.12 -15.56
N LEU A 789 -6.25 8.13 -15.16
CA LEU A 789 -7.49 7.73 -15.83
C LEU A 789 -8.67 7.67 -14.86
N THR A 790 -9.78 8.31 -15.24
CA THR A 790 -11.03 8.35 -14.46
C THR A 790 -11.79 7.01 -14.51
N TRP A 791 -11.68 6.30 -15.62
CA TRP A 791 -12.20 4.95 -15.83
C TRP A 791 -11.16 4.09 -16.53
N GLY A 792 -11.21 2.77 -16.34
CA GLY A 792 -10.30 1.86 -17.04
C GLY A 792 -10.48 1.95 -18.55
N THR A 793 -9.38 1.88 -19.30
CA THR A 793 -9.42 1.77 -20.77
C THR A 793 -8.89 0.42 -21.26
N ARG A 794 -9.54 -0.14 -22.28
CA ARG A 794 -9.05 -1.37 -22.94
C ARG A 794 -7.76 -1.13 -23.71
N GLU A 795 -7.49 0.10 -24.14
CA GLU A 795 -6.29 0.44 -24.89
C GLU A 795 -5.90 1.91 -24.68
N LEU A 796 -4.65 2.14 -24.24
CA LEU A 796 -3.99 3.43 -24.22
C LEU A 796 -2.85 3.42 -25.25
N ARG A 797 -2.84 4.41 -26.14
CA ARG A 797 -1.85 4.55 -27.21
C ARG A 797 -0.98 5.79 -27.04
N TRP A 798 0.29 5.67 -27.38
CA TRP A 798 1.22 6.79 -27.61
C TRP A 798 1.91 6.56 -28.96
N ASP A 799 1.38 7.24 -29.98
CA ASP A 799 1.71 7.04 -31.39
C ASP A 799 2.42 8.28 -31.97
N ILE A 800 3.38 8.06 -32.88
CA ILE A 800 4.12 9.10 -33.59
C ILE A 800 3.72 9.13 -35.07
N PHE A 801 3.44 10.33 -35.58
CA PHE A 801 3.03 10.58 -36.97
C PHE A 801 3.86 11.68 -37.63
N GLU A 802 3.84 11.73 -38.97
CA GLU A 802 4.29 12.90 -39.72
C GLU A 802 3.53 14.17 -39.29
N PRO A 803 4.13 15.36 -39.39
CA PRO A 803 3.52 16.60 -38.88
C PRO A 803 2.31 17.05 -39.72
N SER A 804 2.04 16.39 -40.85
CA SER A 804 0.87 16.61 -41.71
C SER A 804 -0.32 15.69 -41.38
N TYR A 805 -0.24 14.86 -40.34
CA TYR A 805 -1.31 13.94 -39.96
C TYR A 805 -2.56 14.66 -39.41
N GLU A 806 -3.70 14.34 -40.02
CA GLU A 806 -5.03 14.74 -39.56
C GLU A 806 -5.84 13.53 -39.12
N GLU A 807 -6.62 13.67 -38.06
CA GLU A 807 -7.25 12.54 -37.37
C GLU A 807 -8.28 11.76 -38.22
N ARG A 808 -8.77 12.35 -39.33
CA ARG A 808 -9.56 11.64 -40.36
C ARG A 808 -8.77 10.55 -41.12
N GLU A 809 -7.45 10.51 -40.96
CA GLU A 809 -6.53 9.54 -41.57
C GLU A 809 -6.24 8.36 -40.63
N TRP A 810 -6.84 8.33 -39.43
CA TRP A 810 -6.73 7.22 -38.48
C TRP A 810 -7.22 5.90 -39.09
N VAL A 811 -6.39 4.86 -38.96
CA VAL A 811 -6.71 3.48 -39.34
C VAL A 811 -6.20 2.55 -38.25
N TYR A 812 -7.02 1.58 -37.85
CA TYR A 812 -6.72 0.64 -36.77
C TYR A 812 -6.73 -0.83 -37.24
N PRO A 813 -5.73 -1.65 -36.86
CA PRO A 813 -4.48 -1.22 -36.20
C PRO A 813 -3.62 -0.37 -37.14
N PRO A 814 -2.82 0.58 -36.63
CA PRO A 814 -1.94 1.39 -37.46
C PRO A 814 -0.74 0.57 -37.93
N VAL A 815 -0.25 0.83 -39.15
CA VAL A 815 0.83 0.07 -39.78
C VAL A 815 1.98 1.02 -40.14
N VAL A 816 3.19 0.71 -39.69
CA VAL A 816 4.38 1.56 -39.88
C VAL A 816 4.58 1.89 -41.36
N GLY A 817 4.76 3.19 -41.67
CA GLY A 817 4.91 3.70 -43.02
C GLY A 817 3.60 3.86 -43.82
N SER A 818 2.44 3.50 -43.25
CA SER A 818 1.12 3.70 -43.86
C SER A 818 0.38 4.85 -43.18
N ASN A 819 -0.43 5.61 -43.93
CA ASN A 819 -1.24 6.74 -43.42
C ASN A 819 -0.46 7.71 -42.51
N LYS A 820 0.80 8.01 -42.88
CA LYS A 820 1.72 8.90 -42.15
C LYS A 820 2.14 8.42 -40.75
N TYR A 821 1.85 7.17 -40.38
CA TYR A 821 2.25 6.58 -39.12
C TYR A 821 3.73 6.22 -39.13
N ILE A 822 4.48 6.71 -38.14
CA ILE A 822 5.91 6.45 -37.99
C ILE A 822 6.15 5.24 -37.08
N GLY A 823 5.34 5.08 -36.04
CA GLY A 823 5.43 3.99 -35.07
C GLY A 823 4.90 4.42 -33.69
N SER A 824 4.72 3.48 -32.77
CA SER A 824 4.40 3.78 -31.38
C SER A 824 5.67 3.95 -30.53
N VAL A 825 5.51 4.57 -29.37
CA VAL A 825 6.59 4.81 -28.41
C VAL A 825 7.02 3.51 -27.71
N ALA A 826 8.34 3.35 -27.53
CA ALA A 826 8.91 2.52 -26.47
C ALA A 826 9.28 3.42 -25.29
N SER A 827 8.64 3.21 -24.14
CA SER A 827 8.91 3.92 -22.89
C SER A 827 9.98 3.19 -22.09
N PHE A 828 10.91 3.92 -21.50
CA PHE A 828 11.74 3.40 -20.42
C PHE A 828 10.86 3.00 -19.22
N ASP A 829 11.22 1.89 -18.58
CA ASP A 829 10.58 1.42 -17.36
C ASP A 829 11.15 2.14 -16.15
N VAL A 830 10.42 3.18 -15.75
CA VAL A 830 10.74 4.04 -14.60
C VAL A 830 10.54 3.34 -13.26
N TYR A 831 9.70 2.30 -13.19
CA TYR A 831 9.24 1.72 -11.92
C TYR A 831 10.15 0.61 -11.40
N ASN A 832 10.92 -0.04 -12.26
CA ASN A 832 11.98 -0.97 -11.85
C ASN A 832 13.40 -0.36 -12.04
N SER A 833 13.53 0.97 -12.21
CA SER A 833 14.82 1.66 -12.17
C SER A 833 15.19 2.11 -10.75
N PRO A 834 16.41 1.80 -10.25
CA PRO A 834 16.85 2.25 -8.93
C PRO A 834 17.18 3.75 -8.85
N ASN A 835 17.26 4.46 -9.99
CA ASN A 835 17.66 5.87 -10.06
C ASN A 835 16.48 6.84 -10.22
N TYR A 836 15.25 6.33 -10.29
CA TYR A 836 14.05 7.17 -10.37
C TYR A 836 14.05 8.23 -9.26
N PRO A 837 13.77 9.53 -9.54
CA PRO A 837 13.13 10.08 -10.75
C PRO A 837 14.09 10.62 -11.83
N VAL A 838 15.33 10.12 -11.91
CA VAL A 838 16.34 10.52 -12.90
C VAL A 838 16.74 9.31 -13.75
N PHE A 839 17.11 9.54 -15.03
CA PHE A 839 17.80 8.54 -15.82
C PHE A 839 19.31 8.75 -15.67
N ASP A 840 20.05 7.78 -15.12
CA ASP A 840 21.52 7.81 -15.04
C ASP A 840 22.14 6.95 -16.15
N PRO A 841 22.75 7.54 -17.20
CA PRO A 841 23.39 6.76 -18.27
C PRO A 841 24.57 5.88 -17.83
N ALA A 842 25.07 6.02 -16.60
CA ALA A 842 26.12 5.14 -16.06
C ALA A 842 25.58 3.82 -15.49
N THR A 843 24.29 3.75 -15.13
CA THR A 843 23.70 2.60 -14.43
C THR A 843 22.37 2.14 -15.04
N ASP A 844 21.55 3.05 -15.60
CA ASP A 844 20.33 2.70 -16.33
C ASP A 844 20.61 2.28 -17.78
N SER A 845 19.88 1.27 -18.23
CA SER A 845 19.91 0.82 -19.63
C SER A 845 18.81 1.51 -20.44
N VAL A 846 19.19 2.21 -21.51
CA VAL A 846 18.24 2.76 -22.51
C VAL A 846 17.37 1.71 -23.18
N ASN A 847 17.76 0.43 -23.06
CA ASN A 847 16.99 -0.71 -23.57
C ASN A 847 16.04 -1.29 -22.53
N ASN A 848 15.98 -0.82 -21.28
CA ASN A 848 14.96 -1.29 -20.32
C ASN A 848 13.62 -0.61 -20.62
N THR A 849 12.89 -1.13 -21.62
CA THR A 849 11.70 -0.47 -22.19
C THR A 849 10.50 -1.40 -22.31
N PHE A 850 9.29 -0.86 -22.17
CA PHE A 850 8.03 -1.46 -22.62
C PHE A 850 7.47 -0.66 -23.81
N SER A 851 6.63 -1.27 -24.66
CA SER A 851 6.12 -0.64 -25.89
C SER A 851 4.63 -0.34 -25.82
N TYR A 852 4.20 0.75 -26.45
CA TYR A 852 2.79 1.04 -26.69
C TYR A 852 2.30 0.24 -27.92
N PRO A 853 1.02 -0.18 -28.00
CA PRO A 853 -0.09 0.22 -27.14
C PRO A 853 -0.21 -0.60 -25.83
N LEU A 854 -0.54 0.08 -24.74
CA LEU A 854 -0.84 -0.55 -23.46
C LEU A 854 -2.30 -1.02 -23.47
N GLN A 855 -2.54 -2.28 -23.13
CA GLN A 855 -3.88 -2.87 -23.09
C GLN A 855 -4.41 -2.93 -21.65
N TYR A 856 -5.74 -2.96 -21.48
CA TYR A 856 -6.43 -3.27 -20.22
C TYR A 856 -6.00 -2.43 -19.00
N GLN A 857 -5.69 -1.14 -19.22
CA GLN A 857 -5.25 -0.23 -18.18
C GLN A 857 -6.39 0.10 -17.20
N PRO A 858 -6.16 0.12 -15.88
CA PRO A 858 -7.18 0.43 -14.88
C PRO A 858 -7.46 1.94 -14.79
N ARG A 859 -8.46 2.31 -13.99
CA ARG A 859 -8.53 3.66 -13.39
C ARG A 859 -7.54 3.70 -12.21
N ASP A 860 -6.72 4.74 -12.10
CA ASP A 860 -6.00 5.08 -10.86
C ASP A 860 -5.26 6.43 -10.96
N SER A 861 -4.57 6.74 -9.86
CA SER A 861 -3.44 7.63 -9.64
C SER A 861 -2.44 7.71 -10.80
N PRO A 862 -1.74 8.85 -10.96
CA PRO A 862 -0.89 9.10 -12.12
C PRO A 862 0.32 8.15 -12.20
N TYR A 863 0.52 7.57 -13.38
CA TYR A 863 1.74 6.84 -13.73
C TYR A 863 2.56 7.57 -14.80
N GLU A 864 3.88 7.40 -14.77
CA GLU A 864 4.83 8.10 -15.65
C GLU A 864 5.46 7.13 -16.68
N SER A 865 5.71 7.63 -17.89
CA SER A 865 6.34 6.93 -19.01
C SER A 865 7.35 7.86 -19.67
N TRP A 866 8.59 7.40 -19.89
CA TRP A 866 9.67 8.22 -20.44
C TRP A 866 10.05 7.75 -21.84
N TRP A 867 9.75 8.54 -22.87
CA TRP A 867 10.19 8.27 -24.22
C TRP A 867 11.60 8.83 -24.45
N LEU A 868 12.58 7.93 -24.50
CA LEU A 868 13.99 8.25 -24.79
C LEU A 868 14.29 8.30 -26.31
N GLY A 869 13.26 8.46 -27.13
CA GLY A 869 13.34 8.51 -28.60
C GLY A 869 13.29 7.13 -29.30
N LYS A 870 13.30 6.02 -28.54
CA LYS A 870 13.12 4.65 -29.08
C LYS A 870 11.65 4.41 -29.48
N LEU A 871 11.42 3.81 -30.64
CA LEU A 871 10.11 3.35 -31.10
C LEU A 871 9.92 1.86 -30.77
N ALA A 872 8.68 1.39 -30.80
CA ALA A 872 8.32 0.02 -30.48
C ALA A 872 8.97 -1.04 -31.41
N ASP A 873 9.33 -0.68 -32.64
CA ASP A 873 10.08 -1.52 -33.58
C ASP A 873 11.59 -1.60 -33.27
N GLY A 874 12.02 -1.03 -32.13
CA GLY A 874 13.40 -0.93 -31.70
C GLY A 874 14.22 0.16 -32.40
N SER A 875 13.64 0.90 -33.37
CA SER A 875 14.34 1.97 -34.07
C SER A 875 14.39 3.27 -33.26
N GLN A 876 15.41 4.11 -33.50
CA GLN A 876 15.50 5.45 -32.90
C GLN A 876 14.87 6.49 -33.82
N ILE A 877 14.05 7.38 -33.24
CA ILE A 877 13.44 8.50 -33.96
C ILE A 877 14.51 9.41 -34.58
N LYS A 878 14.30 9.82 -35.83
CA LYS A 878 15.26 10.64 -36.60
C LYS A 878 15.01 12.13 -36.35
N PRO A 879 16.03 13.00 -36.43
CA PRO A 879 15.82 14.45 -36.40
C PRO A 879 14.81 14.91 -37.46
N GLY A 880 13.86 15.75 -37.07
CA GLY A 880 12.70 16.11 -37.87
C GLY A 880 11.53 16.63 -37.03
N LYS A 881 10.42 16.98 -37.70
CA LYS A 881 9.19 17.42 -37.03
C LYS A 881 8.15 16.31 -37.06
N TYR A 882 7.43 16.12 -35.96
CA TYR A 882 6.44 15.05 -35.79
C TYR A 882 5.23 15.52 -35.01
N LYS A 883 4.15 14.74 -35.06
CA LYS A 883 2.96 14.93 -34.25
C LYS A 883 2.76 13.69 -33.37
N MET A 884 2.52 13.90 -32.07
CA MET A 884 2.17 12.80 -31.16
C MET A 884 0.65 12.66 -31.09
N ARG A 885 0.17 11.42 -30.97
CA ARG A 885 -1.21 11.08 -30.68
C ARG A 885 -1.22 10.23 -29.40
N ILE A 886 -1.63 10.85 -28.29
CA ILE A 886 -1.84 10.17 -27.01
C ILE A 886 -3.35 9.99 -26.86
N ALA A 887 -3.81 8.75 -26.78
CA ALA A 887 -5.23 8.44 -26.90
C ALA A 887 -5.67 7.25 -26.05
N ALA A 888 -6.74 7.42 -25.28
CA ALA A 888 -7.39 6.36 -24.50
C ALA A 888 -8.71 5.97 -25.18
N LEU A 889 -8.98 4.67 -25.31
CA LEU A 889 -10.26 4.20 -25.84
C LEU A 889 -11.37 4.43 -24.80
N VAL A 890 -12.46 5.09 -25.19
CA VAL A 890 -13.57 5.37 -24.25
C VAL A 890 -14.35 4.09 -23.92
N PRO A 891 -15.10 4.03 -22.80
CA PRO A 891 -15.90 2.87 -22.42
C PRO A 891 -16.89 2.48 -23.52
N PHE A 892 -16.98 1.18 -23.82
CA PHE A 892 -17.73 0.62 -24.95
C PHE A 892 -17.32 1.17 -26.34
N GLY A 893 -16.14 1.79 -26.46
CA GLY A 893 -15.61 2.35 -27.70
C GLY A 893 -15.23 1.30 -28.75
N ASN A 894 -15.41 1.62 -30.03
CA ASN A 894 -14.88 0.86 -31.16
C ASN A 894 -13.53 1.43 -31.59
N PRO A 895 -12.39 0.71 -31.47
CA PRO A 895 -11.06 1.27 -31.79
C PRO A 895 -10.89 1.67 -33.26
N LYS A 896 -11.70 1.10 -34.17
CA LYS A 896 -11.72 1.47 -35.60
C LYS A 896 -12.40 2.80 -35.90
N ALA A 897 -13.07 3.40 -34.91
CA ALA A 897 -13.75 4.68 -35.04
C ALA A 897 -12.96 5.73 -34.23
N SER A 898 -12.43 6.76 -34.92
CA SER A 898 -11.58 7.78 -34.29
C SER A 898 -12.29 8.56 -33.17
N ASP A 899 -13.59 8.85 -33.35
CA ASP A 899 -14.47 9.51 -32.38
C ASP A 899 -14.81 8.67 -31.14
N ASN A 900 -14.28 7.44 -31.05
CA ASN A 900 -14.38 6.57 -29.87
C ASN A 900 -13.08 6.58 -29.04
N TRP A 901 -12.13 7.46 -29.36
CA TRP A 901 -10.94 7.73 -28.57
C TRP A 901 -11.03 9.13 -27.95
N GLU A 902 -10.68 9.25 -26.68
CA GLU A 902 -10.31 10.55 -26.13
C GLU A 902 -8.84 10.81 -26.51
N ILE A 903 -8.55 11.96 -27.13
CA ILE A 903 -7.25 12.26 -27.73
C ILE A 903 -6.69 13.54 -27.13
N TYR A 904 -5.59 13.42 -26.40
CA TYR A 904 -4.86 14.57 -25.90
C TYR A 904 -4.09 15.25 -27.05
N GLN A 905 -4.34 16.54 -27.26
CA GLN A 905 -3.72 17.32 -28.33
C GLN A 905 -2.34 17.81 -27.91
N THR A 906 -1.30 17.42 -28.65
CA THR A 906 0.06 17.92 -28.45
C THR A 906 0.41 18.99 -29.50
N PRO A 907 1.36 19.90 -29.20
CA PRO A 907 2.03 20.67 -30.26
C PRO A 907 2.76 19.72 -31.23
N VAL A 908 3.12 20.23 -32.40
CA VAL A 908 4.11 19.60 -33.28
C VAL A 908 5.46 19.64 -32.57
N ILE A 909 6.09 18.48 -32.43
CA ILE A 909 7.40 18.35 -31.77
C ILE A 909 8.53 18.43 -32.80
N GLU A 910 9.72 18.84 -32.35
CA GLU A 910 10.93 18.92 -33.17
C GLU A 910 12.07 18.12 -32.52
N VAL A 911 12.43 16.99 -33.13
CA VAL A 911 13.60 16.20 -32.75
C VAL A 911 14.84 16.85 -33.36
N LEU A 912 15.75 17.27 -32.51
CA LEU A 912 17.00 17.92 -32.88
C LEU A 912 18.13 16.89 -33.02
N PRO A 913 19.18 17.17 -33.82
CA PRO A 913 20.40 16.37 -33.79
C PRO A 913 21.09 16.49 -32.43
N LEU A 914 21.62 15.38 -31.91
CA LEU A 914 22.54 15.39 -30.77
C LEU A 914 23.75 16.30 -31.08
N PRO A 915 24.18 17.18 -30.14
CA PRO A 915 25.33 18.06 -30.35
C PRO A 915 26.59 17.27 -30.72
N ALA A 916 27.27 17.69 -31.79
CA ALA A 916 28.51 17.05 -32.26
C ALA A 916 29.69 17.37 -31.33
N GLY A 917 29.74 16.70 -30.17
CA GLY A 917 30.65 17.03 -29.08
C GLY A 917 30.89 15.93 -28.04
N ASN A 918 30.66 14.65 -28.33
CA ASN A 918 31.09 13.54 -27.47
C ASN A 918 31.24 12.17 -28.17
N THR A 919 31.58 12.16 -29.47
CA THR A 919 31.71 10.92 -30.26
C THR A 919 33.09 10.26 -30.14
N THR A 920 33.43 9.71 -28.97
CA THR A 920 34.47 8.66 -28.83
C THR A 920 34.18 7.73 -27.65
N ALA A 921 33.30 6.74 -27.89
CA ALA A 921 33.14 5.57 -27.02
C ALA A 921 32.87 4.30 -27.86
N THR A 922 33.68 4.08 -28.91
CA THR A 922 33.73 2.77 -29.56
C THR A 922 34.43 1.76 -28.64
N SER A 923 33.81 0.58 -28.51
CA SER A 923 34.25 -0.52 -27.66
C SER A 923 35.69 -1.00 -27.93
N THR A 924 36.57 -0.85 -26.93
CA THR A 924 37.71 -1.78 -26.71
C THR A 924 38.09 -1.79 -25.23
N SER A 925 37.91 -2.94 -24.57
CA SER A 925 38.61 -3.24 -23.31
C SER A 925 40.11 -3.37 -23.57
N PRO A 926 40.96 -2.88 -22.65
CA PRO A 926 42.02 -3.75 -22.17
C PRO A 926 42.32 -3.57 -20.68
N TYR A 927 41.87 -4.53 -19.86
CA TYR A 927 42.64 -4.92 -18.68
C TYR A 927 43.68 -5.96 -19.11
N ALA A 928 44.96 -5.56 -19.13
CA ALA A 928 46.10 -6.46 -19.25
C ALA A 928 47.21 -5.98 -18.32
N ASN A 929 47.82 -6.92 -17.59
CA ASN A 929 48.87 -6.68 -16.61
C ASN A 929 50.10 -5.98 -17.25
N ASP A 930 50.82 -5.14 -16.49
CA ASP A 930 52.11 -5.59 -15.94
C ASP A 930 52.76 -4.65 -14.90
N HIS A 931 53.80 -5.16 -14.26
CA HIS A 931 54.52 -4.58 -13.11
C HIS A 931 55.54 -3.45 -13.43
N HIS A 932 56.02 -2.82 -12.34
CA HIS A 932 57.34 -2.20 -12.11
C HIS A 932 57.60 -0.69 -12.38
N SER A 933 57.60 0.06 -11.26
CA SER A 933 58.76 0.74 -10.66
C SER A 933 59.58 1.82 -11.42
N ALA A 934 59.87 2.91 -10.68
CA ALA A 934 61.09 3.76 -10.71
C ALA A 934 61.19 4.89 -11.79
N VAL A 935 61.79 6.09 -11.57
CA VAL A 935 62.15 6.89 -10.37
C VAL A 935 62.69 8.29 -10.78
N LEU A 936 62.47 9.36 -9.98
CA LEU A 936 63.15 10.70 -9.99
C LEU A 936 63.07 11.55 -11.30
N ALA A 937 63.27 12.88 -11.34
CA ALA A 937 63.17 14.06 -10.44
C ALA A 937 63.31 15.32 -11.38
N THR A 938 63.13 16.61 -11.05
CA THR A 938 63.47 17.47 -9.89
C THR A 938 62.72 18.83 -10.02
N GLY A 939 62.73 19.66 -8.97
CA GLY A 939 62.70 21.13 -9.13
C GLY A 939 61.47 21.88 -8.59
N ALA A 940 61.34 21.98 -7.28
CA ALA A 940 60.27 22.74 -6.63
C ALA A 940 60.53 24.26 -6.57
N ALA A 941 59.45 25.05 -6.63
CA ALA A 941 59.28 26.25 -5.82
C ALA A 941 58.27 25.93 -4.70
N PRO A 942 58.30 26.59 -3.53
CA PRO A 942 57.53 26.14 -2.37
C PRO A 942 56.05 26.52 -2.45
N ASP A 943 55.16 25.55 -2.26
CA ASP A 943 53.73 25.76 -2.07
C ASP A 943 53.44 25.94 -0.55
N PRO A 944 52.61 26.90 -0.08
CA PRO A 944 52.56 27.29 1.34
C PRO A 944 51.87 26.31 2.32
N LEU A 945 51.65 25.05 1.95
CA LEU A 945 51.00 24.04 2.80
C LEU A 945 51.85 22.77 2.89
N ASP A 946 52.73 22.75 3.89
CA ASP A 946 53.53 21.58 4.28
C ASP A 946 52.62 20.52 4.93
N LEU A 947 52.32 19.45 4.19
CA LEU A 947 51.40 18.38 4.59
C LEU A 947 52.02 17.34 5.57
N SER A 948 53.07 17.71 6.31
CA SER A 948 53.73 16.83 7.29
C SER A 948 53.16 16.89 8.73
N GLU A 949 52.25 17.83 9.05
CA GLU A 949 51.60 17.94 10.39
C GLU A 949 50.32 17.08 10.58
N ASP A 950 49.81 16.45 9.53
CA ASP A 950 48.40 16.01 9.37
C ASP A 950 47.84 15.13 10.51
N TRP A 951 48.64 14.17 11.02
CA TRP A 951 48.20 13.26 12.09
C TRP A 951 48.19 13.91 13.49
N LEU A 952 49.17 14.77 13.80
CA LEU A 952 49.23 15.50 15.08
C LEU A 952 48.09 16.50 15.18
N GLN A 953 47.75 17.13 14.06
CA GLN A 953 46.62 18.04 13.94
C GLN A 953 45.28 17.32 14.15
N SER A 954 45.09 16.16 13.51
CA SER A 954 43.91 15.31 13.73
C SER A 954 43.80 14.81 15.18
N LEU A 955 44.91 14.43 15.82
CA LEU A 955 44.92 14.07 17.25
C LEU A 955 44.61 15.26 18.17
N ARG A 956 45.08 16.48 17.86
CA ARG A 956 44.76 17.69 18.62
C ARG A 956 43.26 18.02 18.54
N LEU A 957 42.65 17.84 17.37
CA LEU A 957 41.21 17.99 17.17
C LEU A 957 40.42 16.91 17.92
N MET A 958 40.82 15.64 17.85
CA MET A 958 40.15 14.57 18.59
C MET A 958 40.29 14.74 20.11
N HIS A 959 41.46 15.20 20.59
CA HIS A 959 41.65 15.56 21.99
C HIS A 959 40.73 16.71 22.41
N HIS A 960 40.61 17.76 21.59
CA HIS A 960 39.67 18.86 21.86
C HIS A 960 38.21 18.40 21.81
N TYR A 961 37.87 17.46 20.92
CA TYR A 961 36.54 16.84 20.91
C TYR A 961 36.26 16.17 22.26
N SER A 962 37.08 15.19 22.65
CA SER A 962 36.87 14.36 23.85
C SER A 962 37.09 15.08 25.20
N THR A 963 37.60 16.32 25.20
CA THR A 963 37.81 17.10 26.43
C THR A 963 36.97 18.36 26.53
N VAL A 964 36.53 18.93 25.42
CA VAL A 964 35.77 20.18 25.39
C VAL A 964 34.51 20.05 24.54
N THR A 965 34.62 19.76 23.24
CA THR A 965 33.46 19.80 22.32
C THR A 965 32.35 18.82 22.73
N CYS A 966 32.70 17.62 23.18
CA CYS A 966 31.72 16.61 23.61
C CYS A 966 30.96 16.98 24.90
N ASN A 967 31.39 17.99 25.65
CA ASN A 967 30.64 18.55 26.78
C ASN A 967 29.66 19.64 26.33
N GLU A 968 29.88 20.24 25.16
CA GLU A 968 29.06 21.33 24.60
C GLU A 968 27.97 20.81 23.63
N LEU A 969 27.97 19.52 23.28
CA LEU A 969 27.00 18.87 22.38
C LEU A 969 25.74 18.27 23.03
N PRO A 970 25.75 17.73 24.26
CA PRO A 970 24.56 17.23 24.94
C PRO A 970 23.57 18.35 25.32
N HIS A 971 22.28 18.00 25.43
CA HIS A 971 21.27 18.89 26.03
C HIS A 971 20.92 18.48 27.48
N ASP A 972 21.02 17.18 27.78
CA ASP A 972 20.57 16.56 29.03
C ASP A 972 21.53 15.42 29.44
N ALA A 973 21.32 14.88 30.64
CA ALA A 973 22.12 13.79 31.19
C ALA A 973 21.91 12.43 30.49
N CYS A 974 20.86 12.27 29.67
CA CYS A 974 20.61 11.04 28.93
C CYS A 974 21.46 10.97 27.66
N THR A 975 21.62 12.11 26.99
CA THR A 975 22.42 12.24 25.75
C THR A 975 23.90 12.51 26.01
N GLU A 976 24.32 12.64 27.27
CA GLU A 976 25.72 12.92 27.65
C GLU A 976 26.69 11.77 27.27
N GLU A 977 26.32 10.52 27.57
CA GLU A 977 27.15 9.34 27.28
C GLU A 977 27.27 9.07 25.76
N LEU A 978 26.22 9.40 25.01
CA LEU A 978 26.18 9.28 23.55
C LEU A 978 27.27 10.13 22.86
N TRP A 979 27.32 11.42 23.17
CA TRP A 979 28.28 12.35 22.54
C TRP A 979 29.73 12.14 23.02
N LYS A 980 29.92 11.64 24.24
CA LYS A 980 31.23 11.39 24.86
C LYS A 980 31.86 10.06 24.46
N THR A 981 31.05 9.01 24.33
CA THR A 981 31.53 7.63 24.24
C THR A 981 31.06 6.96 22.94
N ALA A 982 29.75 6.81 22.75
CA ALA A 982 29.21 5.95 21.70
C ALA A 982 29.49 6.47 20.28
N ILE A 983 29.32 7.77 20.02
CA ILE A 983 29.60 8.33 18.68
C ILE A 983 31.11 8.28 18.36
N PRO A 984 32.04 8.66 19.26
CA PRO A 984 33.48 8.46 19.04
C PRO A 984 33.89 6.99 18.82
N GLU A 985 33.31 6.04 19.56
CA GLU A 985 33.59 4.60 19.39
C GLU A 985 33.11 4.10 18.02
N MET A 986 31.89 4.49 17.61
CA MET A 986 31.37 4.23 16.28
C MET A 986 32.25 4.84 15.17
N ALA A 987 32.77 6.05 15.40
CA ALA A 987 33.65 6.75 14.46
C ALA A 987 35.02 6.07 14.27
N CYS A 988 35.53 5.34 15.27
CA CYS A 988 36.74 4.51 15.11
C CYS A 988 36.57 3.42 14.03
N SER A 989 35.34 2.96 13.80
CA SER A 989 35.00 2.00 12.74
C SER A 989 34.58 2.66 11.42
N HIS A 990 34.20 3.95 11.43
CA HIS A 990 33.62 4.66 10.30
C HIS A 990 34.39 5.94 9.96
N LYS A 991 35.28 5.86 8.96
CA LYS A 991 36.14 6.99 8.53
C LYS A 991 35.36 8.27 8.23
N PHE A 992 34.22 8.18 7.55
CA PHE A 992 33.39 9.34 7.22
C PHE A 992 32.88 10.07 8.49
N LEU A 993 32.44 9.31 9.50
CA LEU A 993 31.95 9.85 10.77
C LEU A 993 33.10 10.48 11.57
N MET A 994 34.28 9.88 11.59
CA MET A 994 35.48 10.46 12.19
C MET A 994 35.83 11.82 11.56
N HIS A 995 35.80 11.94 10.24
CA HIS A 995 35.98 13.25 9.59
C HIS A 995 34.87 14.25 9.96
N GLY A 996 33.62 13.81 10.13
CA GLY A 996 32.54 14.65 10.66
C GLY A 996 32.82 15.20 12.07
N LEU A 997 33.30 14.35 12.99
CA LEU A 997 33.68 14.77 14.36
C LEU A 997 34.82 15.79 14.35
N LEU A 998 35.86 15.55 13.54
CA LEU A 998 37.01 16.45 13.41
C LEU A 998 36.60 17.80 12.78
N ALA A 999 35.63 17.82 11.86
CA ALA A 999 35.09 19.05 11.29
C ALA A 999 34.38 19.93 12.35
N VAL A 1000 33.52 19.34 13.20
CA VAL A 1000 32.85 20.07 14.29
C VAL A 1000 33.83 20.49 15.37
N ALA A 1001 34.79 19.62 15.74
CA ALA A 1001 35.85 19.96 16.69
C ALA A 1001 36.72 21.13 16.20
N ALA A 1002 37.01 21.22 14.91
CA ALA A 1002 37.74 22.32 14.31
C ALA A 1002 36.97 23.66 14.38
N LEU A 1003 35.65 23.67 14.11
CA LEU A 1003 34.83 24.88 14.30
C LEU A 1003 34.78 25.31 15.76
N HIS A 1004 34.61 24.37 16.68
CA HIS A 1004 34.62 24.67 18.11
C HIS A 1004 35.97 25.28 18.54
N TYR A 1005 37.07 24.71 18.05
CA TYR A 1005 38.41 25.26 18.27
C TYR A 1005 38.55 26.68 17.71
N ALA A 1006 38.02 26.95 16.52
CA ALA A 1006 37.97 28.26 15.86
C ALA A 1006 37.10 29.29 16.62
N HIS A 1007 36.04 28.83 17.27
CA HIS A 1007 35.20 29.63 18.16
C HIS A 1007 35.99 30.03 19.42
N SER A 1008 36.57 29.06 20.14
CA SER A 1008 37.32 29.29 21.38
C SER A 1008 38.67 30.02 21.19
N HIS A 1009 39.25 30.01 19.98
CA HIS A 1009 40.53 30.66 19.67
C HIS A 1009 40.41 31.68 18.52
N PRO A 1010 39.77 32.86 18.73
CA PRO A 1010 39.51 33.82 17.66
C PRO A 1010 40.75 34.29 16.88
N SER A 1011 41.94 34.28 17.51
CA SER A 1011 43.22 34.64 16.87
C SER A 1011 43.70 33.63 15.82
N GLU A 1012 43.25 32.37 15.90
CA GLU A 1012 43.57 31.31 14.94
C GLU A 1012 42.37 30.90 14.08
N ARG A 1013 41.19 31.52 14.27
CA ARG A 1013 39.89 31.14 13.67
C ARG A 1013 40.00 30.73 12.20
N ARG A 1014 40.55 31.60 11.34
CA ARG A 1014 40.72 31.35 9.90
C ARG A 1014 41.51 30.07 9.56
N LYS A 1015 42.50 29.67 10.38
CA LYS A 1015 43.23 28.40 10.20
C LYS A 1015 42.27 27.24 10.43
N TRP A 1016 41.56 27.26 11.55
CA TRP A 1016 40.68 26.16 11.98
C TRP A 1016 39.37 26.06 11.18
N ASP A 1017 38.86 27.16 10.63
CA ASP A 1017 37.74 27.14 9.67
C ASP A 1017 38.10 26.38 8.38
N ILE A 1018 39.28 26.65 7.80
CA ILE A 1018 39.78 25.95 6.60
C ILE A 1018 39.94 24.45 6.88
N ILE A 1019 40.43 24.11 8.07
CA ILE A 1019 40.61 22.72 8.52
C ILE A 1019 39.25 22.04 8.69
N SER A 1020 38.25 22.73 9.25
CA SER A 1020 36.89 22.19 9.34
C SER A 1020 36.30 21.87 7.95
N VAL A 1021 36.38 22.81 7.00
CA VAL A 1021 35.92 22.59 5.62
C VAL A 1021 36.68 21.45 4.94
N HIS A 1022 37.97 21.29 5.21
CA HIS A 1022 38.75 20.15 4.73
C HIS A 1022 38.21 18.81 5.26
N HIS A 1023 38.00 18.68 6.57
CA HIS A 1023 37.42 17.47 7.15
C HIS A 1023 35.96 17.25 6.69
N GLN A 1024 35.15 18.30 6.53
CA GLN A 1024 33.79 18.23 5.99
C GLN A 1024 33.79 17.64 4.57
N ASN A 1025 34.67 18.13 3.69
CA ASN A 1025 34.79 17.62 2.32
C ASN A 1025 35.27 16.17 2.27
N LEU A 1026 36.17 15.76 3.17
CA LEU A 1026 36.58 14.35 3.27
C LEU A 1026 35.43 13.46 3.76
N ALA A 1027 34.67 13.90 4.76
CA ALA A 1027 33.49 13.18 5.25
C ALA A 1027 32.45 12.98 4.14
N LEU A 1028 32.10 14.06 3.42
CA LEU A 1028 31.16 14.04 2.29
C LEU A 1028 31.67 13.19 1.12
N ARG A 1029 32.98 13.16 0.86
CA ARG A 1029 33.58 12.32 -0.19
C ARG A 1029 33.46 10.83 0.14
N PHE A 1030 33.74 10.42 1.37
CA PHE A 1030 33.57 9.03 1.80
C PHE A 1030 32.10 8.63 1.89
N PHE A 1031 31.22 9.55 2.27
CA PHE A 1031 29.77 9.39 2.25
C PHE A 1031 29.23 9.11 0.84
N ALA A 1032 29.56 9.98 -0.13
CA ALA A 1032 29.07 9.88 -1.50
C ALA A 1032 29.45 8.56 -2.19
N THR A 1033 30.59 7.96 -1.83
CA THR A 1033 31.03 6.67 -2.39
C THR A 1033 30.31 5.43 -1.84
N ARG A 1034 29.39 5.58 -0.89
CA ARG A 1034 28.71 4.46 -0.19
C ARG A 1034 27.23 4.73 0.12
N LEU A 1035 26.58 5.63 -0.61
CA LEU A 1035 25.15 5.94 -0.45
C LEU A 1035 24.25 4.73 -0.70
N ASN A 1036 24.67 3.81 -1.57
CA ASN A 1036 23.92 2.60 -1.92
C ASN A 1036 24.24 1.40 -0.98
N ASP A 1037 25.22 1.56 -0.09
CA ASP A 1037 25.65 0.52 0.87
C ASP A 1037 25.01 0.73 2.26
N ILE A 1038 24.00 1.60 2.39
CA ILE A 1038 23.37 1.90 3.68
C ILE A 1038 22.50 0.72 4.10
N ASP A 1039 22.90 0.07 5.20
CA ASP A 1039 22.24 -1.10 5.76
C ASP A 1039 22.03 -0.93 7.27
N THR A 1040 21.36 -1.91 7.89
CA THR A 1040 21.10 -1.89 9.33
C THR A 1040 22.38 -1.83 10.18
N THR A 1041 23.55 -2.21 9.68
CA THR A 1041 24.81 -2.23 10.44
C THR A 1041 25.53 -0.88 10.46
N ASN A 1042 25.27 0.00 9.48
CA ASN A 1042 26.02 1.24 9.29
C ASN A 1042 25.16 2.52 9.27
N CYS A 1043 23.82 2.39 9.13
CA CYS A 1043 22.83 3.46 9.13
C CYS A 1043 22.97 4.48 10.28
N GLU A 1044 23.25 4.03 11.51
CA GLU A 1044 23.43 4.92 12.66
C GLU A 1044 24.63 5.87 12.45
N ALA A 1045 25.73 5.37 11.87
CA ALA A 1045 26.90 6.20 11.60
C ALA A 1045 26.60 7.29 10.56
N TYR A 1046 25.78 6.96 9.55
CA TYR A 1046 25.32 7.90 8.53
C TYR A 1046 24.39 8.97 9.12
N PHE A 1047 23.50 8.60 10.03
CA PHE A 1047 22.65 9.52 10.79
C PHE A 1047 23.49 10.53 11.59
N PHE A 1048 24.49 10.05 12.35
CA PHE A 1048 25.36 10.93 13.12
C PHE A 1048 26.22 11.83 12.24
N LEU A 1049 26.70 11.34 11.08
CA LEU A 1049 27.39 12.19 10.12
C LEU A 1049 26.49 13.33 9.62
N ALA A 1050 25.29 13.04 9.14
CA ALA A 1050 24.37 14.05 8.63
C ALA A 1050 24.06 15.13 9.70
N THR A 1051 23.87 14.69 10.96
CA THR A 1051 23.74 15.58 12.12
C THR A 1051 24.95 16.50 12.32
N LEU A 1052 26.18 15.96 12.21
CA LEU A 1052 27.43 16.74 12.33
C LEU A 1052 27.64 17.72 11.15
N ILE A 1053 27.27 17.32 9.93
CA ILE A 1053 27.33 18.18 8.74
C ILE A 1053 26.32 19.34 8.86
N PHE A 1054 25.12 19.09 9.40
CA PHE A 1054 24.15 20.16 9.66
C PHE A 1054 24.70 21.22 10.62
N ILE A 1055 25.36 20.82 11.70
CA ILE A 1055 26.03 21.73 12.65
C ILE A 1055 27.06 22.62 11.93
N VAL A 1056 27.90 22.03 11.08
CA VAL A 1056 28.90 22.77 10.28
C VAL A 1056 28.25 23.77 9.33
N SER A 1057 27.09 23.40 8.75
CA SER A 1057 26.31 24.25 7.86
C SER A 1057 25.67 25.43 8.58
N VAL A 1058 25.00 25.19 9.72
CA VAL A 1058 24.38 26.24 10.56
C VAL A 1058 25.43 27.23 11.07
N TYR A 1059 26.58 26.76 11.55
CA TYR A 1059 27.68 27.64 11.97
C TYR A 1059 28.21 28.49 10.82
N SER A 1060 28.30 27.91 9.61
CA SER A 1060 28.73 28.64 8.40
C SER A 1060 27.79 29.79 8.03
N VAL A 1061 26.47 29.58 8.13
CA VAL A 1061 25.46 30.62 7.87
C VAL A 1061 25.49 31.68 8.97
N ALA A 1062 25.63 31.30 10.24
CA ALA A 1062 25.71 32.22 11.38
C ALA A 1062 26.95 33.14 11.33
N HIS A 1063 28.06 32.68 10.74
CA HIS A 1063 29.35 33.36 10.74
C HIS A 1063 29.82 33.82 9.34
N ALA A 1064 28.88 33.96 8.39
CA ALA A 1064 29.14 34.31 6.98
C ALA A 1064 30.08 35.52 6.81
N GLU A 1065 29.90 36.60 7.60
CA GLU A 1065 30.74 37.81 7.59
C GLU A 1065 32.24 37.54 7.87
N THR A 1066 32.58 36.41 8.51
CA THR A 1066 33.95 36.09 8.96
C THR A 1066 34.67 35.01 8.16
N LEU A 1067 33.94 34.23 7.33
CA LEU A 1067 34.47 33.02 6.67
C LEU A 1067 35.19 33.29 5.34
N GLY A 1068 35.14 34.53 4.82
CA GLY A 1068 35.85 34.91 3.59
C GLY A 1068 35.34 34.25 2.30
N ARG A 1069 34.21 33.54 2.35
CA ARG A 1069 33.43 33.05 1.21
C ARG A 1069 32.05 33.73 1.21
N PRO A 1070 31.45 34.02 0.04
CA PRO A 1070 30.04 34.39 0.00
C PRO A 1070 29.21 33.20 0.49
N VAL A 1071 28.22 33.47 1.34
CA VAL A 1071 27.19 32.53 1.80
C VAL A 1071 25.85 33.15 1.44
N GLY A 1072 24.93 32.38 0.85
CA GLY A 1072 23.65 32.89 0.38
C GLY A 1072 22.47 31.96 0.67
N LEU A 1073 21.30 32.30 0.12
CA LEU A 1073 20.05 31.52 0.31
C LEU A 1073 20.19 30.06 -0.13
N GLY A 1074 21.03 29.77 -1.13
CA GLY A 1074 21.37 28.41 -1.55
C GLY A 1074 22.07 27.58 -0.46
N ASP A 1075 22.93 28.18 0.38
CA ASP A 1075 23.55 27.49 1.53
C ASP A 1075 22.52 27.23 2.65
N VAL A 1076 21.54 28.12 2.82
CA VAL A 1076 20.43 27.95 3.77
C VAL A 1076 19.54 26.79 3.33
N ALA A 1077 19.11 26.78 2.07
CA ALA A 1077 18.35 25.67 1.49
C ALA A 1077 19.13 24.34 1.56
N GLN A 1078 20.44 24.38 1.31
CA GLN A 1078 21.29 23.19 1.42
C GLN A 1078 21.40 22.68 2.87
N SER A 1079 21.40 23.57 3.86
CA SER A 1079 21.34 23.20 5.28
C SER A 1079 20.08 22.38 5.58
N PHE A 1080 18.91 22.79 5.06
CA PHE A 1080 17.65 22.07 5.27
C PHE A 1080 17.63 20.74 4.51
N ARG A 1081 18.18 20.67 3.28
CA ARG A 1081 18.29 19.41 2.53
C ARG A 1081 19.12 18.34 3.25
N PHE A 1082 20.16 18.72 4.00
CA PHE A 1082 20.91 17.74 4.81
C PHE A 1082 20.05 17.09 5.91
N LEU A 1083 19.04 17.78 6.43
CA LEU A 1083 18.10 17.22 7.41
C LEU A 1083 17.09 16.23 6.79
N HIS A 1084 16.72 16.41 5.52
CA HIS A 1084 15.88 15.45 4.81
C HIS A 1084 16.58 14.10 4.61
N GLY A 1085 17.90 14.09 4.43
CA GLY A 1085 18.69 12.85 4.42
C GLY A 1085 18.66 12.10 5.77
N VAL A 1086 18.46 12.81 6.88
CA VAL A 1086 18.27 12.21 8.22
C VAL A 1086 16.90 11.53 8.32
N LYS A 1087 15.85 12.14 7.74
CA LYS A 1087 14.49 11.57 7.69
C LYS A 1087 14.50 10.21 6.99
N GLY A 1088 15.08 10.11 5.79
CA GLY A 1088 15.14 8.85 5.04
C GLY A 1088 15.89 7.71 5.75
N ILE A 1089 16.81 8.01 6.67
CA ILE A 1089 17.47 6.98 7.51
C ILE A 1089 16.57 6.52 8.65
N LEU A 1090 15.73 7.39 9.22
CA LEU A 1090 14.75 6.97 10.23
C LEU A 1090 13.58 6.21 9.60
N ASP A 1091 13.14 6.61 8.40
CA ASP A 1091 12.09 5.95 7.64
C ASP A 1091 12.51 4.52 7.19
N PHE A 1092 13.80 4.15 7.28
CA PHE A 1092 14.34 2.83 6.93
C PHE A 1092 13.83 1.68 7.82
N GLN A 1093 13.40 1.98 9.06
CA GLN A 1093 12.72 1.02 9.95
C GLN A 1093 11.73 1.77 10.86
N PRO A 1094 10.59 1.16 11.26
CA PRO A 1094 9.67 1.76 12.22
C PRO A 1094 10.37 2.24 13.50
N LEU A 1095 9.95 3.40 14.03
CA LEU A 1095 10.50 4.02 15.24
C LEU A 1095 10.53 3.08 16.46
N GLU A 1096 9.62 2.11 16.51
CA GLU A 1096 9.55 1.04 17.50
C GLU A 1096 10.70 0.01 17.36
N GLN A 1097 11.11 -0.34 16.14
CA GLN A 1097 12.23 -1.26 15.90
C GLN A 1097 13.57 -0.63 16.32
N TRP A 1098 13.77 0.67 16.04
CA TRP A 1098 14.92 1.42 16.54
C TRP A 1098 15.01 1.40 18.06
N ARG A 1099 13.88 1.55 18.76
CA ARG A 1099 13.78 1.50 20.23
C ARG A 1099 14.00 0.09 20.78
N GLN A 1100 13.50 -0.96 20.13
CA GLN A 1100 13.75 -2.36 20.52
C GLN A 1100 15.22 -2.78 20.36
N ARG A 1101 15.93 -2.20 19.39
CA ARG A 1101 17.32 -2.56 19.07
C ARG A 1101 18.35 -2.08 20.10
N GLY A 1102 18.02 -1.11 20.95
CA GLY A 1102 18.86 -0.66 22.07
C GLY A 1102 20.19 -0.01 21.66
N GLY A 1103 20.25 0.58 20.46
CA GLY A 1103 21.44 1.24 19.92
C GLY A 1103 21.57 2.72 20.32
N PRO A 1104 22.69 3.38 19.97
CA PRO A 1104 22.90 4.83 20.14
C PRO A 1104 21.75 5.72 19.65
N LEU A 1105 20.95 5.31 18.65
CA LEU A 1105 19.75 6.06 18.24
C LEU A 1105 18.57 5.99 19.23
N ASP A 1106 18.39 4.89 19.97
CA ASP A 1106 17.28 4.76 20.95
C ASP A 1106 17.38 5.87 22.02
N VAL A 1107 18.59 6.19 22.47
CA VAL A 1107 18.86 7.27 23.44
C VAL A 1107 18.32 8.64 22.97
N LEU A 1108 18.26 8.87 21.65
CA LEU A 1108 17.78 10.10 21.02
C LEU A 1108 16.28 10.10 20.68
N LEU A 1109 15.68 8.91 20.54
CA LEU A 1109 14.28 8.71 20.14
C LEU A 1109 13.31 8.73 21.34
N ARG A 1110 13.82 8.87 22.57
CA ARG A 1110 13.05 8.95 23.82
C ARG A 1110 12.58 10.37 24.12
N THR A 1111 11.57 10.85 23.39
CA THR A 1111 11.04 12.23 23.55
C THR A 1111 9.91 12.33 24.60
N PRO A 1112 9.86 13.40 25.44
CA PRO A 1112 8.71 13.68 26.31
C PRO A 1112 7.48 14.15 25.51
N GLN A 1113 6.28 13.68 25.89
CA GLN A 1113 5.01 14.09 25.27
C GLN A 1113 4.57 15.49 25.73
N ILE A 1114 4.23 16.38 24.78
CA ILE A 1114 3.73 17.74 25.02
C ILE A 1114 2.20 17.75 24.98
N SER A 1115 1.55 18.37 25.96
CA SER A 1115 0.10 18.46 26.06
C SER A 1115 -0.53 19.32 24.94
N PRO A 1116 -1.56 18.84 24.22
CA PRO A 1116 -2.19 19.60 23.14
C PRO A 1116 -3.13 20.69 23.68
N GLY A 1117 -2.64 21.92 23.75
CA GLY A 1117 -3.44 23.11 24.00
C GLY A 1117 -3.09 24.24 23.02
N MET A 1118 -3.93 24.49 22.02
CA MET A 1118 -3.75 25.62 21.10
C MET A 1118 -4.15 26.94 21.79
N ASN A 1119 -3.17 27.81 22.04
CA ASN A 1119 -3.43 29.17 22.52
C ASN A 1119 -3.50 30.14 21.33
N THR A 1120 -4.66 30.20 20.68
CA THR A 1120 -4.88 30.89 19.39
C THR A 1120 -4.88 32.44 19.45
N ALA A 1121 -4.34 33.03 20.52
CA ALA A 1121 -4.49 34.47 20.83
C ALA A 1121 -3.22 35.31 20.66
N SER A 1122 -2.06 34.69 20.44
CA SER A 1122 -0.75 35.35 20.50
C SER A 1122 -0.49 36.29 19.30
N PRO A 1123 0.34 37.35 19.46
CA PRO A 1123 0.70 38.24 18.35
C PRO A 1123 1.38 37.53 17.18
N PHE A 1124 2.27 36.56 17.44
CA PHE A 1124 2.93 35.81 16.37
C PHE A 1124 1.94 34.93 15.59
N GLN A 1125 0.98 34.28 16.26
CA GLN A 1125 -0.06 33.50 15.58
C GLN A 1125 -0.91 34.38 14.64
N LYS A 1126 -1.33 35.56 15.10
CA LYS A 1126 -2.05 36.53 14.26
C LYS A 1126 -1.21 37.05 13.09
N ARG A 1127 0.12 37.20 13.27
CA ARG A 1127 1.04 37.53 12.18
C ARG A 1127 1.12 36.40 11.16
N LEU A 1128 1.18 35.14 11.60
CA LEU A 1128 1.13 33.96 10.71
C LEU A 1128 -0.21 33.84 9.98
N ASP A 1129 -1.33 34.24 10.58
CA ASP A 1129 -2.63 34.31 9.91
C ASP A 1129 -2.65 35.33 8.77
N ALA A 1130 -2.09 36.52 8.98
CA ALA A 1130 -1.95 37.53 7.93
C ALA A 1130 -1.04 37.05 6.78
N ILE A 1131 0.06 36.34 7.09
CA ILE A 1131 0.93 35.73 6.07
C ILE A 1131 0.25 34.55 5.38
N THR A 1132 -0.66 33.83 6.07
CA THR A 1132 -1.46 32.75 5.46
C THR A 1132 -2.49 33.31 4.48
N ALA A 1133 -3.08 34.48 4.77
CA ALA A 1133 -3.93 35.18 3.82
C ALA A 1133 -3.13 35.61 2.58
N LEU A 1134 -1.96 36.23 2.77
CA LEU A 1134 -1.04 36.60 1.70
C LEU A 1134 -0.57 35.39 0.86
N ALA A 1135 -0.21 34.28 1.51
CA ALA A 1135 0.16 33.04 0.83
C ALA A 1135 -0.99 32.44 0.02
N ARG A 1136 -2.25 32.74 0.37
CA ARG A 1136 -3.44 32.34 -0.40
C ARG A 1136 -3.75 33.27 -1.58
N GLU A 1137 -3.13 34.45 -1.65
CA GLU A 1137 -3.20 35.37 -2.79
C GLU A 1137 -2.10 35.08 -3.84
N VAL A 1138 -1.12 34.22 -3.52
CA VAL A 1138 -0.17 33.68 -4.50
C VAL A 1138 -0.95 32.90 -5.56
N PRO A 1139 -0.79 33.22 -6.87
CA PRO A 1139 -1.51 32.51 -7.92
C PRO A 1139 -1.17 31.01 -7.90
N ALA A 1140 -2.19 30.17 -7.67
CA ALA A 1140 -2.03 28.74 -7.82
C ALA A 1140 -1.56 28.40 -9.23
N SER A 1141 -0.35 27.86 -9.38
CA SER A 1141 0.02 27.20 -10.62
C SER A 1141 -0.86 25.95 -10.77
N PHE A 1142 -1.79 26.00 -11.73
CA PHE A 1142 -2.84 24.99 -11.94
C PHE A 1142 -2.33 23.59 -12.36
N HIS A 1143 -1.01 23.35 -12.31
CA HIS A 1143 -0.35 22.21 -12.95
C HIS A 1143 0.22 21.19 -11.95
N ASP A 1144 0.22 21.46 -10.64
CA ASP A 1144 0.70 20.52 -9.61
C ASP A 1144 -0.25 20.37 -8.42
N VAL A 1145 -0.34 19.14 -7.89
CA VAL A 1145 -1.12 18.79 -6.69
C VAL A 1145 -0.51 19.44 -5.44
N ILE A 1146 0.79 19.73 -5.48
CA ILE A 1146 1.56 20.44 -4.47
C ILE A 1146 2.12 21.69 -5.16
N ASN A 1147 1.37 22.79 -5.12
CA ASN A 1147 1.77 24.07 -5.71
C ASN A 1147 2.40 25.02 -4.66
N GLU A 1148 2.98 26.14 -5.13
CA GLU A 1148 3.67 27.15 -4.30
C GLU A 1148 2.80 27.66 -3.13
N GLN A 1149 1.53 27.93 -3.39
CA GLN A 1149 0.54 28.31 -2.38
C GLN A 1149 0.38 27.21 -1.31
N THR A 1150 0.16 25.96 -1.72
CA THR A 1150 -0.02 24.81 -0.81
C THR A 1150 1.22 24.59 0.06
N VAL A 1151 2.43 24.62 -0.51
CA VAL A 1151 3.64 24.40 0.29
C VAL A 1151 3.95 25.57 1.23
N CYS A 1152 3.64 26.81 0.85
CA CYS A 1152 3.71 27.94 1.77
C CYS A 1152 2.70 27.80 2.93
N VAL A 1153 1.48 27.34 2.67
CA VAL A 1153 0.48 27.07 3.73
C VAL A 1153 0.94 25.94 4.66
N LEU A 1154 1.44 24.83 4.12
CA LEU A 1154 1.98 23.72 4.92
C LEU A 1154 3.19 24.14 5.77
N ALA A 1155 4.11 24.92 5.20
CA ALA A 1155 5.25 25.49 5.93
C ALA A 1155 4.79 26.41 7.07
N LEU A 1156 3.77 27.25 6.83
CA LEU A 1156 3.16 28.11 7.86
C LEU A 1156 2.46 27.31 8.96
N GLU A 1157 1.72 26.25 8.62
CA GLU A 1157 1.10 25.36 9.61
C GLU A 1157 2.14 24.63 10.46
N SER A 1158 3.22 24.15 9.85
CA SER A 1158 4.33 23.58 10.63
C SER A 1158 5.00 24.63 11.52
N LEU A 1159 5.14 25.87 11.04
CA LEU A 1159 5.74 26.97 11.84
C LEU A 1159 4.87 27.31 13.06
N ARG A 1160 3.55 27.25 12.92
CA ARG A 1160 2.61 27.39 14.05
C ARG A 1160 2.84 26.32 15.12
N ARG A 1161 3.09 25.07 14.72
CA ARG A 1161 3.39 23.95 15.65
C ARG A 1161 4.74 24.14 16.34
N SER A 1162 5.78 24.53 15.60
CA SER A 1162 7.10 24.84 16.17
C SER A 1162 7.03 26.00 17.19
N HIS A 1163 6.25 27.04 16.90
CA HIS A 1163 5.97 28.12 17.87
C HIS A 1163 5.28 27.58 19.13
N GLN A 1164 4.22 26.78 18.97
CA GLN A 1164 3.49 26.21 20.09
C GLN A 1164 4.41 25.40 21.02
N ILE A 1165 5.29 24.57 20.45
CA ILE A 1165 6.28 23.78 21.20
C ILE A 1165 7.21 24.68 22.04
N VAL A 1166 7.73 25.78 21.47
CA VAL A 1166 8.56 26.76 22.21
C VAL A 1166 7.80 27.38 23.38
N THR A 1167 6.53 27.78 23.15
CA THR A 1167 5.72 28.46 24.18
C THR A 1167 5.21 27.55 25.30
N THR A 1168 5.11 26.23 25.08
CA THR A 1168 4.54 25.28 26.06
C THR A 1168 5.58 24.53 26.88
N ASP A 1169 6.76 24.23 26.32
CA ASP A 1169 7.77 23.36 26.94
C ASP A 1169 9.01 24.11 27.46
N GLY A 1170 8.99 25.45 27.40
CA GLY A 1170 9.96 26.36 28.01
C GLY A 1170 11.33 26.42 27.32
N GLU A 1171 11.49 27.36 26.38
CA GLU A 1171 12.78 27.79 25.79
C GLU A 1171 13.81 26.65 25.56
N LYS A 1172 13.42 25.64 24.77
CA LYS A 1172 14.33 24.59 24.26
C LYS A 1172 14.73 24.89 22.81
N PRO A 1173 15.96 25.39 22.55
CA PRO A 1173 16.38 25.88 21.23
C PRO A 1173 16.33 24.87 20.09
N GLY A 1174 16.50 23.59 20.40
CA GLY A 1174 16.55 22.54 19.39
C GLY A 1174 15.20 22.28 18.70
N SER A 1175 14.07 22.51 19.39
CA SER A 1175 12.75 22.12 18.88
C SER A 1175 12.27 22.98 17.72
N VAL A 1176 12.79 24.21 17.59
CA VAL A 1176 12.50 25.11 16.48
C VAL A 1176 13.05 24.57 15.16
N TRP A 1177 14.25 23.98 15.18
CA TRP A 1177 14.86 23.36 14.00
C TRP A 1177 14.08 22.18 13.44
N GLY A 1178 13.18 21.59 14.24
CA GLY A 1178 12.20 20.61 13.78
C GLY A 1178 11.34 21.09 12.61
N TRP A 1179 11.09 22.40 12.50
CA TRP A 1179 10.41 22.99 11.36
C TRP A 1179 11.09 22.62 10.03
N CYS A 1180 12.43 22.63 10.00
CA CYS A 1180 13.21 22.45 8.77
C CYS A 1180 13.15 21.02 8.21
N VAL A 1181 12.69 20.07 9.03
CA VAL A 1181 12.56 18.64 8.71
C VAL A 1181 11.21 18.33 8.05
N THR A 1182 10.18 19.13 8.38
CA THR A 1182 8.79 18.92 7.95
C THR A 1182 8.41 19.75 6.71
N LEU A 1183 9.37 20.48 6.13
CA LEU A 1183 9.13 21.32 4.95
C LEU A 1183 9.00 20.46 3.68
N PRO A 1184 8.03 20.75 2.79
CA PRO A 1184 8.03 20.19 1.45
C PRO A 1184 9.33 20.57 0.71
N VAL A 1185 9.91 19.65 -0.07
CA VAL A 1185 11.15 19.89 -0.83
C VAL A 1185 11.03 21.13 -1.72
N LEU A 1186 9.88 21.31 -2.37
CA LEU A 1186 9.56 22.49 -3.18
C LEU A 1186 9.66 23.81 -2.38
N PHE A 1187 9.27 23.85 -1.11
CA PHE A 1187 9.43 25.04 -0.27
C PHE A 1187 10.92 25.36 0.00
N ILE A 1188 11.76 24.34 0.17
CA ILE A 1188 13.21 24.50 0.34
C ILE A 1188 13.84 25.03 -0.95
N GLU A 1189 13.37 24.59 -2.11
CA GLU A 1189 13.79 25.11 -3.42
C GLU A 1189 13.33 26.56 -3.63
N MET A 1190 12.09 26.89 -3.26
CA MET A 1190 11.57 28.27 -3.25
C MET A 1190 12.44 29.20 -2.38
N VAL A 1191 12.91 28.73 -1.21
CA VAL A 1191 13.88 29.48 -0.39
C VAL A 1191 15.21 29.67 -1.13
N GLY A 1192 15.77 28.61 -1.71
CA GLY A 1192 17.05 28.68 -2.43
C GLY A 1192 17.01 29.58 -3.67
N ASN A 1193 15.86 29.64 -4.34
CA ASN A 1193 15.61 30.46 -5.54
C ASN A 1193 15.14 31.89 -5.23
N GLY A 1194 14.94 32.25 -3.95
CA GLY A 1194 14.56 33.61 -3.55
C GLY A 1194 13.07 33.95 -3.70
N HIS A 1195 12.17 32.97 -3.74
CA HIS A 1195 10.72 33.21 -3.93
C HIS A 1195 10.15 34.11 -2.82
N PRO A 1196 9.52 35.26 -3.13
CA PRO A 1196 9.19 36.29 -2.13
C PRO A 1196 8.37 35.79 -0.93
N THR A 1197 7.32 35.00 -1.15
CA THR A 1197 6.48 34.46 -0.07
C THR A 1197 7.26 33.48 0.83
N ALA A 1198 8.19 32.69 0.26
CA ALA A 1198 8.99 31.75 1.02
C ALA A 1198 10.07 32.50 1.85
N LEU A 1199 10.65 33.57 1.30
CA LEU A 1199 11.54 34.47 2.04
C LEU A 1199 10.82 35.20 3.19
N VAL A 1200 9.58 35.64 3.00
CA VAL A 1200 8.76 36.20 4.09
C VAL A 1200 8.53 35.17 5.19
N ILE A 1201 8.20 33.91 4.85
CA ILE A 1201 8.01 32.84 5.85
C ILE A 1201 9.34 32.53 6.57
N LEU A 1202 10.45 32.42 5.84
CA LEU A 1202 11.79 32.20 6.38
C LEU A 1202 12.24 33.34 7.33
N ALA A 1203 11.91 34.59 7.01
CA ALA A 1203 12.18 35.75 7.85
C ALA A 1203 11.44 35.68 9.20
N HIS A 1204 10.20 35.17 9.21
CA HIS A 1204 9.44 34.96 10.46
C HIS A 1204 9.92 33.73 11.23
N PHE A 1205 10.40 32.68 10.56
CA PHE A 1205 11.12 31.57 11.21
C PHE A 1205 12.41 32.05 11.89
N ALA A 1206 13.20 32.92 11.23
CA ALA A 1206 14.39 33.51 11.84
C ALA A 1206 14.05 34.35 13.09
N ALA A 1207 12.96 35.12 13.08
CA ALA A 1207 12.48 35.84 14.26
C ALA A 1207 12.09 34.90 15.42
N LEU A 1208 11.43 33.77 15.14
CA LEU A 1208 11.13 32.75 16.16
C LEU A 1208 12.40 32.10 16.71
N LEU A 1209 13.32 31.67 15.83
CA LEU A 1209 14.58 31.03 16.20
C LEU A 1209 15.50 31.96 17.02
N ARG A 1210 15.36 33.29 16.87
CA ARG A 1210 16.14 34.26 17.65
C ARG A 1210 15.95 34.15 19.15
N MET A 1211 14.75 33.75 19.59
CA MET A 1211 14.45 33.50 21.00
C MET A 1211 15.26 32.32 21.58
N CYS A 1212 15.79 31.48 20.70
CA CYS A 1212 16.45 30.22 21.00
C CYS A 1212 17.97 30.28 20.80
N GLU A 1213 18.51 31.17 19.96
CA GLU A 1213 19.95 31.21 19.63
C GLU A 1213 20.85 31.94 20.66
N HIS A 1214 20.29 32.53 21.74
CA HIS A 1214 21.00 33.56 22.52
C HIS A 1214 22.34 33.11 23.15
N ASP A 1215 22.44 31.85 23.57
CA ASP A 1215 23.59 31.31 24.31
C ASP A 1215 24.25 30.08 23.62
N ASP A 1216 24.01 29.85 22.32
CA ASP A 1216 24.56 28.68 21.59
C ASP A 1216 25.68 29.08 20.61
N TRP A 1217 26.88 28.54 20.80
CA TRP A 1217 28.05 28.86 19.96
C TRP A 1217 27.89 28.44 18.50
N ALA A 1218 27.03 27.47 18.22
CA ALA A 1218 26.87 26.86 16.91
C ALA A 1218 25.93 27.64 15.98
N CYS A 1219 24.83 28.18 16.54
CA CYS A 1219 23.80 28.89 15.77
C CYS A 1219 23.64 30.37 16.17
N GLY A 1220 24.32 30.86 17.20
CA GLY A 1220 24.28 32.27 17.59
C GLY A 1220 24.67 33.20 16.44
N GLY A 1221 23.73 34.02 15.97
CA GLY A 1221 23.89 34.90 14.82
C GLY A 1221 23.26 34.38 13.52
N TRP A 1222 22.78 33.13 13.46
CA TRP A 1222 22.11 32.57 12.28
C TRP A 1222 20.89 33.41 11.87
N SER A 1223 20.05 33.79 12.83
CA SER A 1223 18.83 34.55 12.56
C SER A 1223 19.14 35.94 11.98
N LYS A 1224 20.25 36.57 12.42
CA LYS A 1224 20.77 37.82 11.84
C LYS A 1224 21.29 37.58 10.42
N GLY A 1225 22.09 36.53 10.21
CA GLY A 1225 22.68 36.19 8.91
C GLY A 1225 21.60 35.96 7.84
N VAL A 1226 20.59 35.15 8.15
CA VAL A 1226 19.47 34.88 7.24
C VAL A 1226 18.62 36.13 6.99
N MET A 1227 18.35 36.96 8.02
CA MET A 1227 17.63 38.21 7.80
C MET A 1227 18.38 39.18 6.87
N LEU A 1228 19.72 39.25 6.98
CA LEU A 1228 20.52 40.06 6.05
C LEU A 1228 20.46 39.53 4.61
N MET A 1229 20.50 38.20 4.42
CA MET A 1229 20.35 37.58 3.09
C MET A 1229 18.95 37.82 2.50
N VAL A 1230 17.90 37.80 3.32
CA VAL A 1230 16.54 38.13 2.88
C VAL A 1230 16.41 39.62 2.56
N ASP A 1231 16.94 40.51 3.39
CA ASP A 1231 16.83 41.98 3.23
C ASP A 1231 17.55 42.52 1.97
N ASP A 1232 18.59 41.82 1.51
CA ASP A 1232 19.38 42.09 0.30
C ASP A 1232 18.71 41.59 -1.00
N VAL A 1233 17.94 40.49 -0.91
CA VAL A 1233 17.34 39.82 -2.08
C VAL A 1233 15.85 40.16 -2.27
N ILE A 1234 15.14 40.57 -1.22
CA ILE A 1234 13.68 40.79 -1.28
C ILE A 1234 13.30 42.10 -1.99
N ASP A 1235 12.35 42.00 -2.93
CA ASP A 1235 11.78 43.14 -3.65
C ASP A 1235 11.06 44.14 -2.73
N ASP A 1236 11.08 45.42 -3.11
CA ASP A 1236 10.51 46.53 -2.33
C ASP A 1236 9.01 46.38 -2.03
N GLU A 1237 8.25 45.66 -2.87
CA GLU A 1237 6.83 45.34 -2.64
C GLU A 1237 6.62 44.43 -1.43
N TRP A 1238 7.56 43.52 -1.17
CA TRP A 1238 7.48 42.53 -0.09
C TRP A 1238 8.21 42.99 1.19
N ARG A 1239 9.06 44.02 1.08
CA ARG A 1239 9.79 44.65 2.19
C ARG A 1239 8.92 44.98 3.43
N PRO A 1240 7.68 45.52 3.32
CA PRO A 1240 6.81 45.75 4.49
C PRO A 1240 6.46 44.49 5.30
N TRP A 1241 6.49 43.31 4.68
CA TRP A 1241 6.20 42.05 5.36
C TRP A 1241 7.37 41.57 6.23
N ILE A 1242 8.61 41.92 5.90
CA ILE A 1242 9.80 41.57 6.71
C ILE A 1242 10.18 42.62 7.75
N GLU A 1243 9.65 43.84 7.72
CA GLU A 1243 9.94 44.86 8.74
C GLU A 1243 9.53 44.43 10.16
N TRP A 1244 8.46 43.64 10.31
CA TRP A 1244 8.05 43.10 11.61
C TRP A 1244 9.08 42.11 12.20
N PRO A 1245 9.48 41.01 11.51
CA PRO A 1245 10.50 40.12 12.05
C PRO A 1245 11.87 40.80 12.15
N LYS A 1246 12.21 41.71 11.22
CA LYS A 1246 13.43 42.52 11.27
C LYS A 1246 13.49 43.39 12.53
N LYS A 1247 12.38 44.04 12.91
CA LYS A 1247 12.26 44.79 14.17
C LYS A 1247 12.43 43.88 15.39
N SER A 1248 11.74 42.73 15.43
CA SER A 1248 11.91 41.72 16.50
C SER A 1248 13.38 41.30 16.66
N LEU A 1249 14.10 41.03 15.56
CA LEU A 1249 15.52 40.67 15.57
C LEU A 1249 16.44 41.82 16.05
N LEU A 1250 16.23 43.04 15.55
CA LEU A 1250 17.08 44.20 15.83
C LEU A 1250 16.89 44.75 17.25
N GLU A 1251 15.63 44.91 17.67
CA GLU A 1251 15.27 45.42 19.00
C GLU A 1251 15.29 44.30 20.08
N LYS A 1252 15.49 43.03 19.67
CA LYS A 1252 15.47 41.82 20.52
C LYS A 1252 14.15 41.65 21.28
N ILE A 1253 13.03 41.91 20.60
CA ILE A 1253 11.69 41.78 21.15
C ILE A 1253 11.16 40.38 20.82
N ASP A 1254 10.74 39.67 21.87
CA ASP A 1254 10.01 38.42 21.83
C ASP A 1254 8.80 38.50 20.87
N VAL A 1255 8.65 37.51 19.98
CA VAL A 1255 7.62 37.51 18.93
C VAL A 1255 6.19 37.54 19.49
N ASP A 1256 5.98 37.06 20.71
CA ASP A 1256 4.68 37.11 21.40
C ASP A 1256 4.47 38.37 22.25
N LYS A 1257 5.46 39.27 22.28
CA LYS A 1257 5.39 40.60 22.92
C LYS A 1257 5.49 41.76 21.92
N MET A 1258 5.56 41.45 20.63
CA MET A 1258 5.51 42.42 19.54
C MET A 1258 4.09 42.96 19.34
N ASP A 1259 3.96 44.27 19.17
CA ASP A 1259 2.73 44.88 18.67
C ASP A 1259 2.46 44.47 17.20
N MET A 1260 1.19 44.46 16.78
CA MET A 1260 0.78 44.20 15.39
C MET A 1260 0.75 45.46 14.53
#